data_AF-A0A0S4JIE5-F1
#
_entry.id   AF-A0A0S4JIE5-F1
#
_cell.length_a   1.000
_cell.length_b   1.000
_cell.length_c   1.000
_cell.angle_alpha   90.00
_cell.angle_beta   90.00
_cell.angle_gamma   90.00
#
_symmetry.space_group_name_H-M   'P 1'
#
loop_
_entity.id
_entity.type
_entity.pdbx_description
1 polymer ?
#
loop_
_entity_poly.entity_id
_entity_poly.type
_entity_poly.pdbx_seq_one_letter_code
_entity_poly.pdbx_strand_id
1 'polypeptide(L)'
;MMSIKLPWLLRCPTVRVAWLFLVVWVATGLDIGCNNITSPSLLLNVTTAPSVRILNCTRRIAVNVTCGMDKDHLMRVEVVGGTTVPVFNLVSCSISGVLSFSFATLSIRNVTMPTGPANALDLQSNPLFSTLSVFTLSITVVDSQLQWTSGYLISCNGPSSNLRDLNVSIANSSLESRIADASSGGVLFVSVANIQSIGVVIMSCSIFVAQTSNTAKGMIRLGTDSGDAISIAMIDSVMSVLSEGFGNCNCVMLTYSQNIGYLSRTSVLVSGSNFTAKSQVGFAVVTIPFQRQLSLTDSRFDIVRCQLGVTLNVIDLSTDLGSPIASPFSCVAISLENIIVTVLGVNMSVVRNITGALRSVSSSGTSILGFIGLTYFSTNVSMSTVEVTRSTLTIEEVGAELVLPYQPVAVLGFAFATVSYSLHFSAAASFVKSNITILNSSITALRSVVDDAVLVASPGVQSGILFWSLTAVALSGPTVQTHISVKTTGITAATLAYPSQSPASLKVWCVVAAISNVAPNTAFAADQSSYLAFSGQLSLNFTSLDVNNSLFEITGTTMQLTPPLYSQLATPVTAAQQRVLFGMAAMSNVVNTTVLVTRSRFCNITDSLTTTVTYDTTACLAWVSLAPTSTIDNLLISSCRTLMELHACYK
;
A
#
# COMPACT_ATOMS: atom_id res chain seq x y z
N MET A 1 -4.94 41.96 15.41
CA MET A 1 -3.71 41.50 16.09
C MET A 1 -4.12 40.74 17.34
N MET A 2 -4.09 39.41 17.29
CA MET A 2 -4.27 38.57 18.47
C MET A 2 -3.26 37.42 18.33
N SER A 3 -2.25 37.42 19.19
CA SER A 3 -1.14 36.47 19.19
C SER A 3 -1.56 35.25 19.99
N ILE A 4 -1.74 34.11 19.32
CA ILE A 4 -1.85 32.81 19.96
C ILE A 4 -0.43 32.22 19.96
N LYS A 5 0.15 32.05 21.15
CA LYS A 5 1.42 31.33 21.35
C LYS A 5 1.12 29.83 21.55
N LEU A 6 1.60 28.99 20.64
CA LEU A 6 1.79 27.56 20.88
C LEU A 6 3.31 27.26 21.02
N PRO A 7 3.80 26.74 22.16
CA PRO A 7 5.16 26.24 22.28
C PRO A 7 5.23 24.71 22.06
N TRP A 8 6.42 24.20 21.69
CA TRP A 8 6.90 22.79 21.71
C TRP A 8 6.93 21.92 20.43
N LEU A 9 7.24 22.47 19.25
CA LEU A 9 7.52 21.64 18.04
C LEU A 9 8.94 21.79 17.43
N LEU A 10 9.86 22.49 18.08
CA LEU A 10 11.21 22.71 17.55
C LEU A 10 12.23 21.79 18.23
N ARG A 11 12.39 20.56 17.72
CA ARG A 11 13.60 19.71 17.88
C ARG A 11 13.56 18.50 16.94
N CYS A 12 13.50 18.76 15.62
CA CYS A 12 13.91 17.80 14.59
C CYS A 12 14.72 18.55 13.52
N PRO A 13 16.05 18.40 13.47
CA PRO A 13 16.88 19.05 12.46
C PRO A 13 16.88 18.17 11.20
N THR A 14 15.91 18.34 10.30
CA THR A 14 15.94 17.90 8.88
C THR A 14 14.59 18.04 8.15
N VAL A 15 13.52 18.52 8.79
CA VAL A 15 12.31 18.91 8.06
C VAL A 15 12.55 20.31 7.48
N ARG A 16 13.06 20.39 6.25
CA ARG A 16 12.77 21.57 5.41
C ARG A 16 11.26 21.56 5.19
N VAL A 17 10.54 22.21 6.09
CA VAL A 17 9.11 22.46 5.98
C VAL A 17 8.90 23.09 4.61
N ALA A 18 8.11 22.42 3.77
CA ALA A 18 7.62 22.98 2.52
C ALA A 18 6.98 24.33 2.87
N TRP A 19 7.61 25.41 2.42
CA TRP A 19 7.06 26.74 2.55
C TRP A 19 5.85 26.82 1.62
N LEU A 20 4.68 26.49 2.16
CA LEU A 20 3.41 26.56 1.46
C LEU A 20 2.91 28.00 1.53
N PHE A 21 3.35 28.83 0.59
CA PHE A 21 2.63 30.06 0.30
C PHE A 21 1.42 29.70 -0.55
N LEU A 22 0.28 29.45 0.10
CA LEU A 22 -1.02 29.40 -0.56
C LEU A 22 -1.38 30.84 -0.95
N VAL A 23 -0.73 31.37 -1.99
CA VAL A 23 -1.02 32.72 -2.46
C VAL A 23 -2.23 32.66 -3.37
N VAL A 24 -3.41 32.84 -2.79
CA VAL A 24 -4.61 33.21 -3.53
C VAL A 24 -4.40 34.66 -4.00
N TRP A 25 -3.78 34.82 -5.17
CA TRP A 25 -3.66 36.12 -5.81
C TRP A 25 -5.02 36.52 -6.37
N VAL A 26 -5.58 37.61 -5.84
CA VAL A 26 -6.71 38.31 -6.47
C VAL A 26 -6.15 39.03 -7.69
N ALA A 27 -6.26 38.41 -8.88
CA ALA A 27 -5.83 39.07 -10.10
C ALA A 27 -6.88 40.11 -10.53
N THR A 28 -6.43 41.34 -10.78
CA THR A 28 -7.22 42.36 -11.50
C THR A 28 -7.29 41.95 -12.98
N GLY A 29 -8.19 41.04 -13.32
CA GLY A 29 -8.35 40.47 -14.66
C GLY A 29 -9.66 40.88 -15.34
N LEU A 30 -9.77 40.55 -16.64
CA LEU A 30 -11.00 40.70 -17.41
C LEU A 30 -12.07 39.73 -16.88
N ASP A 31 -13.22 40.25 -16.45
CA ASP A 31 -14.34 39.45 -15.97
C ASP A 31 -15.26 39.04 -17.12
N ILE A 32 -15.45 37.74 -17.29
CA ILE A 32 -16.33 37.17 -18.31
C ILE A 32 -17.46 36.42 -17.61
N GLY A 33 -18.69 36.88 -17.81
CA GLY A 33 -19.89 36.14 -17.40
C GLY A 33 -20.03 34.87 -18.25
N CYS A 34 -19.89 33.71 -17.63
CA CYS A 34 -19.89 32.42 -18.35
C CYS A 34 -21.19 32.16 -19.14
N ASN A 35 -22.31 32.63 -18.59
CA ASN A 35 -23.62 32.49 -19.20
C ASN A 35 -23.86 33.45 -20.38
N ASN A 36 -22.96 34.41 -20.61
CA ASN A 36 -23.04 35.34 -21.74
C ASN A 36 -22.31 34.83 -22.99
N ILE A 37 -21.52 33.75 -22.88
CA ILE A 37 -20.72 33.21 -23.98
C ILE A 37 -21.60 32.41 -24.94
N THR A 38 -22.06 33.02 -26.03
CA THR A 38 -22.94 32.35 -27.01
C THR A 38 -22.19 31.39 -27.93
N SER A 39 -20.87 31.50 -28.05
CA SER A 39 -20.03 30.60 -28.85
C SER A 39 -19.78 29.26 -28.14
N PRO A 40 -19.63 28.14 -28.88
CA PRO A 40 -19.34 26.83 -28.30
C PRO A 40 -17.94 26.73 -27.68
N SER A 41 -17.03 27.62 -28.04
CA SER A 41 -15.70 27.74 -27.42
C SER A 41 -15.30 29.20 -27.22
N LEU A 42 -14.53 29.45 -26.16
CA LEU A 42 -13.89 30.72 -25.82
C LEU A 42 -12.39 30.58 -26.06
N LEU A 43 -11.80 31.41 -26.93
CA LEU A 43 -10.35 31.44 -27.14
C LEU A 43 -9.74 32.57 -26.31
N LEU A 44 -8.79 32.23 -25.44
CA LEU A 44 -8.07 33.19 -24.61
C LEU A 44 -6.60 33.28 -25.06
N ASN A 45 -6.10 34.52 -25.22
CA ASN A 45 -4.74 34.80 -25.63
C ASN A 45 -4.05 35.75 -24.63
N VAL A 46 -2.82 35.42 -24.23
CA VAL A 46 -2.05 36.20 -23.25
C VAL A 46 -1.75 37.63 -23.75
N THR A 47 -1.64 37.83 -25.06
CA THR A 47 -1.37 39.16 -25.64
C THR A 47 -2.57 40.10 -25.54
N THR A 48 -3.79 39.56 -25.43
CA THR A 48 -5.02 40.34 -25.35
C THR A 48 -5.54 40.46 -23.91
N ALA A 49 -5.42 39.40 -23.11
CA ALA A 49 -5.85 39.38 -21.73
C ALA A 49 -4.97 38.41 -20.91
N PRO A 50 -3.88 38.90 -20.27
CA PRO A 50 -2.97 38.05 -19.51
C PRO A 50 -3.60 37.48 -18.23
N SER A 51 -4.73 38.05 -17.78
CA SER A 51 -5.50 37.55 -16.65
C SER A 51 -6.99 37.64 -16.91
N VAL A 52 -7.69 36.51 -16.78
CA VAL A 52 -9.13 36.37 -17.07
C VAL A 52 -9.83 35.68 -15.91
N ARG A 53 -10.98 36.20 -15.49
CA ARG A 53 -11.87 35.55 -14.51
C ARG A 53 -13.18 35.18 -15.17
N ILE A 54 -13.56 33.91 -15.09
CA ILE A 54 -14.82 33.39 -15.60
C ILE A 54 -15.77 33.21 -14.42
N LEU A 55 -16.87 33.95 -14.43
CA LEU A 55 -17.78 34.06 -13.28
C LEU A 55 -19.06 33.24 -13.51
N ASN A 56 -19.51 32.56 -12.46
CA ASN A 56 -20.83 31.94 -12.32
C ASN A 56 -21.22 31.03 -13.50
N CYS A 57 -20.35 30.08 -13.84
CA CYS A 57 -20.68 29.07 -14.84
C CYS A 57 -21.81 28.17 -14.37
N THR A 58 -22.93 28.16 -15.09
CA THR A 58 -24.00 27.16 -14.90
C THR A 58 -24.12 26.19 -16.06
N ARG A 59 -23.42 26.45 -17.17
CA ARG A 59 -23.27 25.56 -18.32
C ARG A 59 -21.81 25.30 -18.66
N ARG A 60 -21.54 24.15 -19.27
CA ARG A 60 -20.20 23.76 -19.71
C ARG A 60 -19.84 24.52 -20.99
N ILE A 61 -18.66 25.12 -21.00
CA ILE A 61 -18.07 25.77 -22.18
C ILE A 61 -16.65 25.23 -22.36
N ALA A 62 -16.18 25.16 -23.60
CA ALA A 62 -14.78 24.89 -23.89
C ALA A 62 -13.98 26.20 -23.84
N VAL A 63 -12.88 26.23 -23.11
CA VAL A 63 -11.97 27.38 -23.02
C VAL A 63 -10.61 26.95 -23.56
N ASN A 64 -10.27 27.47 -24.73
CA ASN A 64 -8.99 27.23 -25.37
C ASN A 64 -8.01 28.29 -24.89
N VAL A 65 -6.98 27.88 -24.16
CA VAL A 65 -5.97 28.78 -23.57
C VAL A 65 -4.67 28.64 -24.36
N THR A 66 -4.21 29.71 -24.99
CA THR A 66 -2.85 29.74 -25.57
C THR A 66 -1.81 29.96 -24.49
N CYS A 67 -0.56 29.58 -24.74
CA CYS A 67 0.55 29.77 -23.80
C CYS A 67 0.75 31.23 -23.36
N GLY A 68 1.37 31.40 -22.18
CA GLY A 68 2.04 32.64 -21.81
C GLY A 68 3.31 32.88 -22.64
N MET A 69 3.85 34.09 -22.60
CA MET A 69 5.05 34.45 -23.37
C MET A 69 6.33 34.00 -22.68
N ASP A 70 6.42 34.21 -21.37
CA ASP A 70 7.56 33.86 -20.52
C ASP A 70 7.11 33.71 -19.05
N LYS A 71 8.07 33.43 -18.16
CA LYS A 71 7.87 33.30 -16.70
C LYS A 71 7.19 34.52 -16.06
N ASP A 72 7.44 35.72 -16.58
CA ASP A 72 6.96 36.97 -16.00
C ASP A 72 5.63 37.40 -16.65
N HIS A 73 5.34 36.89 -17.85
CA HIS A 73 4.11 37.10 -18.63
C HIS A 73 3.28 35.81 -18.76
N LEU A 74 2.86 35.28 -17.61
CA LEU A 74 2.01 34.08 -17.52
C LEU A 74 0.57 34.38 -17.94
N MET A 75 -0.07 33.41 -18.59
CA MET A 75 -1.52 33.41 -18.82
C MET A 75 -2.24 32.93 -17.55
N ARG A 76 -3.10 33.79 -16.97
CA ARG A 76 -3.84 33.48 -15.74
C ARG A 76 -5.33 33.34 -16.01
N VAL A 77 -5.89 32.20 -15.62
CA VAL A 77 -7.33 31.94 -15.76
C VAL A 77 -7.88 31.52 -14.40
N GLU A 78 -8.91 32.22 -13.94
CA GLU A 78 -9.61 31.92 -12.70
C GLU A 78 -11.08 31.61 -12.99
N VAL A 79 -11.63 30.57 -12.38
CA VAL A 79 -13.07 30.26 -12.38
C VAL A 79 -13.60 30.52 -10.98
N VAL A 80 -14.60 31.38 -10.87
CA VAL A 80 -15.16 31.77 -9.58
C VAL A 80 -16.67 31.53 -9.57
N GLY A 81 -17.12 30.68 -8.64
CA GLY A 81 -18.53 30.42 -8.43
C GLY A 81 -19.19 29.60 -9.53
N GLY A 82 -20.49 29.35 -9.35
CA GLY A 82 -21.31 28.58 -10.30
C GLY A 82 -21.42 27.10 -9.96
N THR A 83 -22.07 26.37 -10.86
CA THR A 83 -22.46 24.97 -10.70
C THR A 83 -21.74 24.02 -11.65
N THR A 84 -20.78 24.52 -12.44
CA THR A 84 -19.96 23.71 -13.35
C THR A 84 -18.62 24.39 -13.60
N VAL A 85 -17.59 23.58 -13.89
CA VAL A 85 -16.28 24.08 -14.34
C VAL A 85 -16.20 24.00 -15.88
N PRO A 86 -15.69 25.04 -16.57
CA PRO A 86 -15.34 24.96 -17.99
C PRO A 86 -14.34 23.85 -18.31
N VAL A 87 -14.35 23.35 -19.54
CA VAL A 87 -13.28 22.45 -20.01
C VAL A 87 -12.16 23.28 -20.56
N PHE A 88 -11.00 23.28 -19.91
CA PHE A 88 -9.84 23.98 -20.45
C PHE A 88 -9.03 23.06 -21.35
N ASN A 89 -8.84 23.50 -22.59
CA ASN A 89 -7.91 22.90 -23.53
C ASN A 89 -6.72 23.85 -23.65
N LEU A 90 -5.53 23.38 -23.28
CA LEU A 90 -4.31 24.10 -23.62
C LEU A 90 -4.05 23.92 -25.12
N VAL A 91 -3.78 25.02 -25.82
CA VAL A 91 -3.43 25.04 -27.25
C VAL A 91 -1.93 25.33 -27.39
N SER A 92 -1.23 24.55 -28.22
CA SER A 92 0.22 24.65 -28.33
C SER A 92 0.62 25.99 -28.96
N CYS A 93 1.73 26.54 -28.48
CA CYS A 93 2.37 27.73 -29.03
C CYS A 93 3.76 27.36 -29.55
N SER A 94 4.25 28.10 -30.55
CA SER A 94 5.64 27.98 -30.96
C SER A 94 6.50 28.90 -30.11
N ILE A 95 7.38 28.33 -29.28
CA ILE A 95 8.41 29.07 -28.54
C ILE A 95 9.75 28.67 -29.18
N SER A 96 10.43 29.63 -29.81
CA SER A 96 11.71 29.39 -30.48
C SER A 96 11.69 28.23 -31.50
N GLY A 97 10.57 28.02 -32.18
CA GLY A 97 10.41 26.95 -33.19
C GLY A 97 9.98 25.59 -32.63
N VAL A 98 9.79 25.45 -31.31
CA VAL A 98 9.30 24.24 -30.66
C VAL A 98 7.85 24.43 -30.20
N LEU A 99 6.98 23.46 -30.52
CA LEU A 99 5.61 23.46 -30.02
C LEU A 99 5.61 23.13 -28.52
N SER A 100 5.03 24.04 -27.74
CA SER A 100 5.08 24.01 -26.29
C SER A 100 3.72 24.36 -25.67
N PHE A 101 3.52 23.93 -24.43
CA PHE A 101 2.51 24.47 -23.52
C PHE A 101 3.25 25.08 -22.33
N SER A 102 3.31 26.41 -22.26
CA SER A 102 4.13 27.10 -21.27
C SER A 102 3.38 28.22 -20.58
N PHE A 103 3.78 28.48 -19.33
CA PHE A 103 3.46 29.72 -18.62
C PHE A 103 1.97 29.96 -18.40
N ALA A 104 1.23 28.93 -17.96
CA ALA A 104 -0.20 29.04 -17.67
C ALA A 104 -0.51 28.71 -16.20
N THR A 105 -1.44 29.47 -15.61
CA THR A 105 -1.97 29.22 -14.26
C THR A 105 -3.50 29.14 -14.31
N LEU A 106 -4.06 28.04 -13.81
CA LEU A 106 -5.49 27.82 -13.68
C LEU A 106 -5.88 27.83 -12.19
N SER A 107 -6.90 28.58 -11.83
CA SER A 107 -7.47 28.61 -10.48
C SER A 107 -8.98 28.33 -10.52
N ILE A 108 -9.46 27.44 -9.66
CA ILE A 108 -10.89 27.13 -9.49
C ILE A 108 -11.26 27.43 -8.04
N ARG A 109 -12.26 28.29 -7.84
CA ARG A 109 -12.66 28.73 -6.50
C ARG A 109 -14.18 28.83 -6.34
N ASN A 110 -14.68 28.40 -5.17
CA ASN A 110 -16.08 28.53 -4.78
C ASN A 110 -17.08 27.88 -5.76
N VAL A 111 -16.67 26.87 -6.53
CA VAL A 111 -17.56 26.17 -7.47
C VAL A 111 -18.28 25.04 -6.72
N THR A 112 -19.60 24.91 -6.89
CA THR A 112 -20.40 23.88 -6.22
C THR A 112 -21.22 23.08 -7.23
N MET A 113 -20.79 21.85 -7.54
CA MET A 113 -21.45 21.01 -8.53
C MET A 113 -22.57 20.15 -7.90
N PRO A 114 -23.84 20.29 -8.33
CA PRO A 114 -24.97 19.63 -7.66
C PRO A 114 -25.19 18.14 -8.00
N THR A 115 -24.96 17.68 -9.25
CA THR A 115 -25.03 16.26 -9.70
C THR A 115 -24.43 16.11 -11.12
N GLY A 116 -23.71 15.02 -11.46
CA GLY A 116 -22.85 14.88 -12.67
C GLY A 116 -23.53 14.66 -14.05
N PRO A 117 -22.78 14.75 -15.20
CA PRO A 117 -21.30 14.80 -15.36
C PRO A 117 -20.77 16.11 -16.05
N ALA A 118 -19.47 16.48 -16.22
CA ALA A 118 -18.18 15.78 -16.40
C ALA A 118 -16.94 16.70 -16.19
N ASN A 119 -15.76 16.10 -15.92
CA ASN A 119 -14.34 16.57 -15.90
C ASN A 119 -14.06 18.10 -15.90
N ALA A 120 -13.34 18.58 -14.87
CA ALA A 120 -12.91 19.98 -14.76
C ALA A 120 -11.71 20.35 -15.66
N LEU A 121 -10.83 19.39 -16.00
CA LEU A 121 -9.68 19.63 -16.86
C LEU A 121 -9.25 18.35 -17.59
N ASP A 122 -9.26 18.35 -18.93
CA ASP A 122 -8.78 17.23 -19.74
C ASP A 122 -7.68 17.71 -20.69
N LEU A 123 -6.40 17.52 -20.32
CA LEU A 123 -5.27 17.81 -21.21
C LEU A 123 -4.94 16.53 -21.99
N GLN A 124 -5.77 16.20 -22.98
CA GLN A 124 -5.41 15.19 -23.96
C GLN A 124 -4.45 15.80 -24.98
N SER A 125 -3.21 15.32 -25.02
CA SER A 125 -2.39 15.50 -26.22
C SER A 125 -3.09 14.79 -27.37
N ASN A 126 -3.49 15.53 -28.40
CA ASN A 126 -3.90 14.93 -29.66
C ASN A 126 -2.73 14.04 -30.17
N PRO A 127 -2.95 12.79 -30.61
CA PRO A 127 -1.89 11.86 -31.03
C PRO A 127 -1.09 12.31 -32.27
N LEU A 128 -1.37 13.49 -32.81
CA LEU A 128 -0.64 14.11 -33.92
C LEU A 128 0.68 14.80 -33.53
N PHE A 129 1.01 14.90 -32.24
CA PHE A 129 2.17 15.66 -31.76
C PHE A 129 3.14 14.79 -30.96
N SER A 130 4.20 14.33 -31.62
CA SER A 130 5.18 13.39 -31.07
C SER A 130 6.23 14.01 -30.15
N THR A 131 6.29 15.34 -29.97
CA THR A 131 7.32 16.00 -29.15
C THR A 131 6.79 17.29 -28.49
N LEU A 132 5.92 17.15 -27.49
CA LEU A 132 5.43 18.31 -26.71
C LEU A 132 6.34 18.54 -25.49
N SER A 133 6.81 19.77 -25.31
CA SER A 133 7.51 20.20 -24.09
C SER A 133 6.59 21.12 -23.29
N VAL A 134 6.09 20.63 -22.15
CA VAL A 134 5.31 21.43 -21.18
C VAL A 134 6.31 22.08 -20.22
N PHE A 135 6.46 23.41 -20.23
CA PHE A 135 7.51 24.05 -19.43
C PHE A 135 7.04 24.43 -18.03
N THR A 136 5.84 25.00 -17.86
CA THR A 136 5.35 25.40 -16.53
C THR A 136 3.82 25.47 -16.51
N LEU A 137 3.18 24.64 -15.68
CA LEU A 137 1.74 24.66 -15.44
C LEU A 137 1.47 24.71 -13.93
N SER A 138 0.60 25.62 -13.50
CA SER A 138 0.11 25.68 -12.13
C SER A 138 -1.41 25.54 -12.09
N ILE A 139 -1.94 24.63 -11.27
CA ILE A 139 -3.37 24.40 -11.09
C ILE A 139 -3.68 24.53 -9.61
N THR A 140 -4.63 25.40 -9.27
CA THR A 140 -5.09 25.60 -7.89
C THR A 140 -6.59 25.38 -7.79
N VAL A 141 -7.04 24.58 -6.82
CA VAL A 141 -8.46 24.37 -6.52
C VAL A 141 -8.69 24.66 -5.04
N VAL A 142 -9.57 25.60 -4.72
CA VAL A 142 -9.82 26.04 -3.33
C VAL A 142 -11.31 26.20 -3.07
N ASP A 143 -11.75 25.85 -1.85
CA ASP A 143 -13.11 26.10 -1.35
C ASP A 143 -14.21 25.61 -2.33
N SER A 144 -13.99 24.49 -3.01
CA SER A 144 -14.87 24.00 -4.08
C SER A 144 -15.45 22.62 -3.76
N GLN A 145 -16.65 22.35 -4.26
CA GLN A 145 -17.31 21.04 -4.21
C GLN A 145 -17.44 20.52 -5.64
N LEU A 146 -16.56 19.60 -6.03
CA LEU A 146 -16.42 19.11 -7.39
C LEU A 146 -16.81 17.64 -7.47
N GLN A 147 -17.60 17.29 -8.48
CA GLN A 147 -18.05 15.92 -8.73
C GLN A 147 -17.84 15.53 -10.19
N TRP A 148 -17.30 14.33 -10.44
CA TRP A 148 -17.14 13.78 -11.79
C TRP A 148 -17.41 12.28 -11.82
N THR A 149 -17.80 11.76 -12.99
CA THR A 149 -18.24 10.36 -13.16
C THR A 149 -17.30 9.50 -14.02
N SER A 150 -16.29 10.09 -14.64
CA SER A 150 -15.30 9.38 -15.44
C SER A 150 -13.97 10.15 -15.46
N GLY A 151 -12.84 9.47 -15.66
CA GLY A 151 -11.54 10.13 -15.82
C GLY A 151 -11.00 10.84 -14.56
N TYR A 152 -10.00 11.68 -14.77
CA TYR A 152 -9.33 12.43 -13.71
C TYR A 152 -9.80 13.89 -13.68
N LEU A 153 -9.80 14.50 -12.49
CA LEU A 153 -10.02 15.95 -12.37
C LEU A 153 -8.97 16.74 -13.18
N ILE A 154 -7.72 16.29 -13.11
CA ILE A 154 -6.57 16.80 -13.85
C ILE A 154 -5.92 15.61 -14.56
N SER A 155 -5.88 15.65 -15.89
CA SER A 155 -5.21 14.65 -16.72
C SER A 155 -4.15 15.34 -17.57
N CYS A 156 -2.89 14.89 -17.47
CA CYS A 156 -1.75 15.29 -18.29
C CYS A 156 -1.21 14.06 -19.01
N ASN A 157 -1.70 13.79 -20.23
CA ASN A 157 -1.27 12.62 -20.99
C ASN A 157 -0.46 13.05 -22.22
N GLY A 158 0.75 12.51 -22.36
CA GLY A 158 1.67 12.78 -23.46
C GLY A 158 2.89 11.88 -23.34
N PRO A 159 2.80 10.59 -23.68
CA PRO A 159 3.82 9.58 -23.36
C PRO A 159 5.18 9.83 -24.03
N SER A 160 5.26 10.63 -25.08
CA SER A 160 6.52 11.09 -25.71
C SER A 160 6.93 12.51 -25.33
N SER A 161 6.22 13.12 -24.37
CA SER A 161 6.37 14.53 -23.99
C SER A 161 7.28 14.70 -22.78
N ASN A 162 7.88 15.88 -22.66
CA ASN A 162 8.68 16.28 -21.51
C ASN A 162 7.89 17.28 -20.65
N LEU A 163 7.80 17.03 -19.36
CA LEU A 163 7.19 17.92 -18.38
C LEU A 163 8.30 18.54 -17.52
N ARG A 164 8.46 19.86 -17.56
CA ARG A 164 9.45 20.54 -16.71
C ARG A 164 8.91 20.84 -15.32
N ASP A 165 7.93 21.73 -15.21
CA ASP A 165 7.35 22.12 -13.92
C ASP A 165 5.82 21.99 -13.93
N LEU A 166 5.28 21.15 -13.05
CA LEU A 166 3.85 21.08 -12.79
C LEU A 166 3.59 21.25 -11.29
N ASN A 167 2.82 22.28 -10.94
CA ASN A 167 2.37 22.52 -9.58
C ASN A 167 0.85 22.35 -9.50
N VAL A 168 0.39 21.47 -8.63
CA VAL A 168 -1.03 21.23 -8.36
C VAL A 168 -1.28 21.44 -6.87
N SER A 169 -2.17 22.35 -6.52
CA SER A 169 -2.57 22.62 -5.14
C SER A 169 -4.09 22.53 -5.00
N ILE A 170 -4.57 21.65 -4.14
CA ILE A 170 -5.98 21.50 -3.82
C ILE A 170 -6.16 21.69 -2.33
N ALA A 171 -7.02 22.62 -1.92
CA ALA A 171 -7.22 22.96 -0.52
C ALA A 171 -8.71 23.15 -0.18
N ASN A 172 -9.10 22.78 1.05
CA ASN A 172 -10.43 23.06 1.63
C ASN A 172 -11.59 22.68 0.70
N SER A 173 -11.44 21.60 -0.06
CA SER A 173 -12.37 21.23 -1.13
C SER A 173 -12.98 19.86 -0.88
N SER A 174 -14.21 19.67 -1.35
CA SER A 174 -14.86 18.37 -1.43
C SER A 174 -14.76 17.84 -2.84
N LEU A 175 -14.18 16.66 -2.99
CA LEU A 175 -13.94 16.01 -4.27
C LEU A 175 -14.66 14.67 -4.32
N GLU A 176 -15.50 14.48 -5.31
CA GLU A 176 -16.30 13.27 -5.45
C GLU A 176 -16.14 12.64 -6.83
N SER A 177 -15.62 11.42 -6.86
CA SER A 177 -15.48 10.63 -8.08
C SER A 177 -16.41 9.41 -8.02
N ARG A 178 -17.39 9.35 -8.92
CA ARG A 178 -18.31 8.20 -9.08
C ARG A 178 -18.02 7.50 -10.39
N ILE A 179 -17.08 6.56 -10.38
CA ILE A 179 -16.57 5.96 -11.61
C ILE A 179 -17.39 4.71 -11.94
N ALA A 180 -18.29 4.83 -12.91
CA ALA A 180 -19.07 3.70 -13.43
C ALA A 180 -18.29 2.82 -14.42
N ASP A 181 -17.25 3.38 -15.07
CA ASP A 181 -16.58 2.75 -16.22
C ASP A 181 -15.16 2.20 -15.92
N ALA A 182 -14.76 1.22 -16.73
CA ALA A 182 -13.57 0.39 -16.54
C ALA A 182 -12.21 1.10 -16.74
N SER A 183 -12.17 2.27 -17.39
CA SER A 183 -10.95 2.72 -18.07
C SER A 183 -10.04 3.66 -17.25
N SER A 184 -10.54 4.47 -16.31
CA SER A 184 -9.70 5.27 -15.38
C SER A 184 -10.51 6.21 -14.49
N GLY A 185 -9.96 6.62 -13.35
CA GLY A 185 -10.40 7.84 -12.68
C GLY A 185 -9.73 8.11 -11.33
N GLY A 186 -9.71 9.38 -10.95
CA GLY A 186 -9.01 9.90 -9.77
C GLY A 186 -8.93 11.43 -9.78
N VAL A 187 -8.03 12.00 -8.99
CA VAL A 187 -7.81 13.46 -8.93
C VAL A 187 -6.78 13.89 -9.96
N LEU A 188 -5.61 13.24 -10.00
CA LEU A 188 -4.51 13.61 -10.88
C LEU A 188 -3.97 12.39 -11.63
N PHE A 189 -3.82 12.53 -12.94
CA PHE A 189 -3.08 11.61 -13.78
C PHE A 189 -2.02 12.35 -14.57
N VAL A 190 -0.79 11.87 -14.50
CA VAL A 190 0.31 12.32 -15.34
C VAL A 190 0.91 11.11 -16.02
N SER A 191 1.07 11.15 -17.34
CA SER A 191 1.71 10.10 -18.13
C SER A 191 2.58 10.73 -19.21
N VAL A 192 3.88 10.88 -18.94
CA VAL A 192 4.85 11.58 -19.81
C VAL A 192 6.21 10.89 -19.82
N ALA A 193 7.00 11.07 -20.87
CA ALA A 193 8.32 10.42 -20.99
C ALA A 193 9.28 10.86 -19.89
N ASN A 194 9.43 12.18 -19.70
CA ASN A 194 10.37 12.74 -18.73
C ASN A 194 9.70 13.81 -17.85
N ILE A 195 10.00 13.78 -16.55
CA ILE A 195 9.58 14.75 -15.54
C ILE A 195 10.82 15.41 -14.93
N GLN A 196 10.93 16.73 -15.02
CA GLN A 196 12.00 17.48 -14.34
C GLN A 196 11.60 17.87 -12.90
N SER A 197 10.34 18.26 -12.68
CA SER A 197 9.79 18.57 -11.37
C SER A 197 8.26 18.51 -11.36
N ILE A 198 7.72 17.93 -10.29
CA ILE A 198 6.27 17.96 -9.98
C ILE A 198 6.10 18.31 -8.50
N GLY A 199 5.24 19.28 -8.22
CA GLY A 199 4.72 19.56 -6.89
C GLY A 199 3.22 19.30 -6.83
N VAL A 200 2.77 18.35 -6.02
CA VAL A 200 1.34 18.10 -5.77
C VAL A 200 1.06 18.24 -4.29
N VAL A 201 0.08 19.07 -3.93
CA VAL A 201 -0.37 19.24 -2.55
C VAL A 201 -1.89 19.13 -2.52
N ILE A 202 -2.39 18.21 -1.70
CA ILE A 202 -3.80 18.10 -1.35
C ILE A 202 -3.91 18.31 0.16
N MET A 203 -4.64 19.34 0.59
CA MET A 203 -4.74 19.67 2.01
C MET A 203 -6.17 19.92 2.46
N SER A 204 -6.53 19.42 3.65
CA SER A 204 -7.83 19.70 4.27
C SER A 204 -9.01 19.42 3.35
N CYS A 205 -8.91 18.34 2.54
CA CYS A 205 -9.93 17.97 1.56
C CYS A 205 -10.74 16.77 2.05
N SER A 206 -12.01 16.69 1.63
CA SER A 206 -12.84 15.49 1.74
C SER A 206 -12.94 14.83 0.37
N ILE A 207 -12.43 13.61 0.23
CA ILE A 207 -12.39 12.89 -1.05
C ILE A 207 -13.24 11.63 -0.94
N PHE A 208 -14.21 11.49 -1.83
CA PHE A 208 -15.02 10.30 -1.96
C PHE A 208 -14.80 9.64 -3.32
N VAL A 209 -14.51 8.34 -3.32
CA VAL A 209 -14.33 7.54 -4.53
C VAL A 209 -15.27 6.35 -4.47
N ALA A 210 -16.24 6.31 -5.39
CA ALA A 210 -17.05 5.12 -5.65
C ALA A 210 -16.59 4.49 -6.97
N GLN A 211 -16.33 3.18 -6.94
CA GLN A 211 -15.81 2.43 -8.08
C GLN A 211 -16.50 1.08 -8.23
N THR A 212 -16.92 0.76 -9.45
CA THR A 212 -17.47 -0.55 -9.84
C THR A 212 -16.50 -1.38 -10.69
N SER A 213 -15.36 -0.81 -11.13
CA SER A 213 -14.43 -1.48 -12.06
C SER A 213 -13.37 -2.36 -11.39
N ASN A 214 -12.85 -3.34 -12.15
CA ASN A 214 -11.82 -4.29 -11.69
C ASN A 214 -10.36 -3.80 -11.87
N THR A 215 -10.14 -2.59 -12.38
CA THR A 215 -8.80 -2.05 -12.62
C THR A 215 -8.23 -1.38 -11.36
N ALA A 216 -6.92 -1.56 -11.12
CA ALA A 216 -6.22 -0.83 -10.07
C ALA A 216 -6.20 0.67 -10.39
N LYS A 217 -6.57 1.53 -9.43
CA LYS A 217 -6.62 2.98 -9.61
C LYS A 217 -5.77 3.70 -8.57
N GLY A 218 -5.14 4.78 -9.00
CA GLY A 218 -4.46 5.75 -8.15
C GLY A 218 -5.24 7.05 -8.14
N MET A 219 -5.56 7.60 -6.97
CA MET A 219 -6.15 8.93 -6.89
C MET A 219 -5.19 9.98 -7.46
N ILE A 220 -3.91 9.87 -7.11
CA ILE A 220 -2.80 10.51 -7.81
C ILE A 220 -2.01 9.40 -8.49
N ARG A 221 -1.94 9.44 -9.82
CA ARG A 221 -1.17 8.49 -10.61
C ARG A 221 -0.14 9.23 -11.45
N LEU A 222 1.14 8.93 -11.21
CA LEU A 222 2.25 9.45 -12.01
C LEU A 222 2.89 8.29 -12.78
N GLY A 223 2.87 8.38 -14.11
CA GLY A 223 3.52 7.46 -15.04
C GLY A 223 4.64 8.17 -15.79
N THR A 224 5.89 7.71 -15.64
CA THR A 224 7.00 8.28 -16.41
C THR A 224 8.15 7.31 -16.63
N ASP A 225 8.90 7.51 -17.71
CA ASP A 225 10.13 6.74 -17.98
C ASP A 225 11.35 7.36 -17.28
N SER A 226 11.33 8.65 -16.96
CA SER A 226 12.37 9.31 -16.17
C SER A 226 11.80 10.47 -15.36
N GLY A 227 12.15 10.55 -14.09
CA GLY A 227 11.65 11.58 -13.20
C GLY A 227 12.69 12.06 -12.20
N ASP A 228 12.69 13.38 -11.99
CA ASP A 228 13.51 14.06 -10.99
C ASP A 228 12.63 15.03 -10.19
N ALA A 229 13.02 15.30 -8.94
CA ALA A 229 12.38 16.26 -8.04
C ALA A 229 10.83 16.17 -7.99
N ILE A 230 10.31 14.97 -7.77
CA ILE A 230 8.87 14.72 -7.58
C ILE A 230 8.52 14.90 -6.11
N SER A 231 7.54 15.76 -5.80
CA SER A 231 7.04 16.01 -4.45
C SER A 231 5.53 15.90 -4.40
N ILE A 232 5.00 14.92 -3.68
CA ILE A 232 3.56 14.72 -3.46
C ILE A 232 3.25 14.82 -1.97
N ALA A 233 2.30 15.67 -1.59
CA ALA A 233 1.85 15.81 -0.22
C ALA A 233 0.33 15.69 -0.10
N MET A 234 -0.15 14.86 0.83
CA MET A 234 -1.55 14.79 1.26
C MET A 234 -1.62 15.05 2.77
N ILE A 235 -2.30 16.12 3.17
CA ILE A 235 -2.23 16.64 4.54
C ILE A 235 -3.65 16.86 5.08
N ASP A 236 -3.90 16.39 6.31
CA ASP A 236 -5.14 16.64 7.06
C ASP A 236 -6.42 16.39 6.24
N SER A 237 -6.41 15.36 5.39
CA SER A 237 -7.48 15.07 4.44
C SER A 237 -8.22 13.79 4.84
N VAL A 238 -9.49 13.70 4.45
CA VAL A 238 -10.32 12.52 4.68
C VAL A 238 -10.62 11.87 3.33
N MET A 239 -10.38 10.57 3.22
CA MET A 239 -10.66 9.80 2.01
C MET A 239 -11.56 8.61 2.32
N SER A 240 -12.64 8.49 1.56
CA SER A 240 -13.59 7.38 1.66
C SER A 240 -13.69 6.67 0.31
N VAL A 241 -13.42 5.37 0.30
CA VAL A 241 -13.43 4.51 -0.88
C VAL A 241 -14.51 3.45 -0.71
N LEU A 242 -15.42 3.41 -1.70
CA LEU A 242 -16.39 2.34 -1.86
C LEU A 242 -16.09 1.63 -3.19
N SER A 243 -15.47 0.45 -3.12
CA SER A 243 -15.21 -0.39 -4.29
C SER A 243 -16.10 -1.63 -4.26
N GLU A 244 -16.97 -1.74 -5.27
CA GLU A 244 -17.86 -2.89 -5.47
C GLU A 244 -17.26 -3.93 -6.43
N GLY A 245 -16.08 -3.67 -7.00
CA GLY A 245 -15.39 -4.53 -7.96
C GLY A 245 -13.99 -4.99 -7.49
N PHE A 246 -13.32 -5.76 -8.34
CA PHE A 246 -12.04 -6.44 -8.05
C PHE A 246 -10.79 -5.52 -8.18
N GLY A 247 -10.92 -4.21 -7.96
CA GLY A 247 -9.82 -3.26 -8.16
C GLY A 247 -9.05 -2.92 -6.87
N ASN A 248 -7.72 -2.81 -6.96
CA ASN A 248 -6.90 -2.18 -5.90
C ASN A 248 -7.08 -0.66 -5.92
N CYS A 249 -7.38 -0.05 -4.77
CA CYS A 249 -7.46 1.40 -4.63
C CYS A 249 -6.19 1.95 -3.98
N ASN A 250 -5.55 2.93 -4.63
CA ASN A 250 -4.32 3.53 -4.14
C ASN A 250 -4.49 5.06 -4.02
N CYS A 251 -3.99 5.66 -2.95
CA CYS A 251 -4.02 7.13 -2.83
C CYS A 251 -2.98 7.76 -3.77
N VAL A 252 -1.73 7.28 -3.69
CA VAL A 252 -0.63 7.69 -4.55
C VAL A 252 -0.06 6.45 -5.23
N MET A 253 0.02 6.49 -6.56
CA MET A 253 0.53 5.41 -7.40
C MET A 253 1.62 5.95 -8.31
N LEU A 254 2.86 5.48 -8.11
CA LEU A 254 3.99 5.77 -9.00
C LEU A 254 4.17 4.59 -9.96
N THR A 255 4.13 4.85 -11.26
CA THR A 255 4.24 3.87 -12.33
C THR A 255 5.17 4.38 -13.42
N TYR A 256 5.47 3.55 -14.41
CA TYR A 256 6.14 3.97 -15.65
C TYR A 256 5.13 4.16 -16.79
N SER A 257 5.57 4.75 -17.91
CA SER A 257 4.72 4.97 -19.08
C SER A 257 4.86 3.90 -20.15
N GLN A 258 6.08 3.62 -20.63
CA GLN A 258 6.30 2.68 -21.74
C GLN A 258 7.51 1.76 -21.55
N ASN A 259 8.54 2.20 -20.81
CA ASN A 259 9.80 1.47 -20.60
C ASN A 259 10.14 1.30 -19.12
N ILE A 260 11.34 0.78 -18.82
CA ILE A 260 11.90 0.84 -17.47
C ILE A 260 12.02 2.32 -17.05
N GLY A 261 11.23 2.70 -16.04
CA GLY A 261 11.23 4.01 -15.44
C GLY A 261 12.34 4.20 -14.41
N TYR A 262 12.90 5.41 -14.34
CA TYR A 262 13.88 5.80 -13.34
C TYR A 262 13.40 7.05 -12.60
N LEU A 263 13.20 6.95 -11.29
CA LEU A 263 12.84 8.09 -10.46
C LEU A 263 13.97 8.39 -9.47
N SER A 264 14.34 9.66 -9.37
CA SER A 264 15.30 10.15 -8.39
C SER A 264 14.69 11.29 -7.57
N ARG A 265 15.16 11.46 -6.33
CA ARG A 265 14.76 12.58 -5.45
C ARG A 265 13.23 12.72 -5.32
N THR A 266 12.54 11.58 -5.25
CA THR A 266 11.10 11.54 -5.09
C THR A 266 10.74 11.62 -3.61
N SER A 267 9.82 12.52 -3.26
CA SER A 267 9.28 12.67 -1.91
C SER A 267 7.77 12.52 -1.91
N VAL A 268 7.26 11.61 -1.07
CA VAL A 268 5.82 11.47 -0.83
C VAL A 268 5.56 11.61 0.67
N LEU A 269 4.72 12.57 1.04
CA LEU A 269 4.30 12.81 2.42
C LEU A 269 2.79 12.64 2.53
N VAL A 270 2.33 11.76 3.41
CA VAL A 270 0.93 11.66 3.80
C VAL A 270 0.83 11.86 5.31
N SER A 271 0.18 12.93 5.75
CA SER A 271 0.18 13.33 7.16
C SER A 271 -1.22 13.66 7.67
N GLY A 272 -1.53 13.26 8.90
CA GLY A 272 -2.75 13.67 9.63
C GLY A 272 -4.06 13.27 8.93
N SER A 273 -4.00 12.32 8.01
CA SER A 273 -5.12 12.00 7.11
C SER A 273 -5.85 10.73 7.55
N ASN A 274 -7.15 10.68 7.27
CA ASN A 274 -8.03 9.56 7.62
C ASN A 274 -8.51 8.85 6.36
N PHE A 275 -8.39 7.53 6.33
CA PHE A 275 -8.76 6.69 5.19
C PHE A 275 -9.77 5.65 5.64
N THR A 276 -10.88 5.57 4.91
CA THR A 276 -11.89 4.51 5.07
C THR A 276 -12.09 3.82 3.74
N ALA A 277 -11.80 2.53 3.65
CA ALA A 277 -11.88 1.81 2.38
C ALA A 277 -12.66 0.51 2.54
N LYS A 278 -13.60 0.26 1.63
CA LYS A 278 -14.21 -1.06 1.40
C LYS A 278 -13.78 -1.55 0.03
N SER A 279 -13.09 -2.68 -0.03
CA SER A 279 -12.58 -3.27 -1.27
C SER A 279 -12.67 -4.80 -1.24
N GLN A 280 -12.71 -5.43 -2.41
CA GLN A 280 -12.61 -6.89 -2.55
C GLN A 280 -11.15 -7.35 -2.72
N VAL A 281 -10.24 -6.45 -3.13
CA VAL A 281 -8.84 -6.79 -3.42
C VAL A 281 -7.89 -6.03 -2.50
N GLY A 282 -7.85 -4.70 -2.51
CA GLY A 282 -6.84 -4.04 -1.70
C GLY A 282 -6.92 -2.53 -1.62
N PHE A 283 -6.19 -2.01 -0.66
CA PHE A 283 -6.03 -0.59 -0.39
C PHE A 283 -4.57 -0.28 -0.03
N ALA A 284 -3.99 0.71 -0.70
CA ALA A 284 -2.72 1.26 -0.29
C ALA A 284 -2.70 2.80 -0.27
N VAL A 285 -1.96 3.39 0.67
CA VAL A 285 -1.78 4.84 0.67
C VAL A 285 -0.75 5.23 -0.38
N VAL A 286 0.43 4.63 -0.33
CA VAL A 286 1.47 4.79 -1.36
C VAL A 286 1.79 3.43 -1.96
N THR A 287 1.70 3.34 -3.28
CA THR A 287 2.01 2.13 -4.01
C THR A 287 2.98 2.37 -5.17
N ILE A 288 3.84 1.39 -5.39
CA ILE A 288 4.61 1.21 -6.62
C ILE A 288 4.25 -0.18 -7.15
N PRO A 289 3.37 -0.27 -8.17
CA PRO A 289 2.66 -1.49 -8.52
C PRO A 289 3.54 -2.54 -9.21
N PHE A 290 3.01 -3.75 -9.27
CA PHE A 290 3.64 -5.05 -9.58
C PHE A 290 4.38 -5.19 -10.94
N GLN A 291 4.48 -4.15 -11.76
CA GLN A 291 4.99 -4.29 -13.13
C GLN A 291 6.53 -4.30 -13.28
N ARG A 292 7.31 -4.45 -12.19
CA ARG A 292 8.77 -4.71 -12.20
C ARG A 292 9.58 -3.88 -13.22
N GLN A 293 9.22 -2.61 -13.42
CA GLN A 293 9.83 -1.74 -14.42
C GLN A 293 10.13 -0.33 -13.88
N LEU A 294 10.26 -0.13 -12.56
CA LEU A 294 10.61 1.17 -11.98
C LEU A 294 11.85 1.02 -11.09
N SER A 295 12.84 1.90 -11.21
CA SER A 295 13.96 2.01 -10.26
C SER A 295 13.85 3.32 -9.50
N LEU A 296 14.09 3.30 -8.18
CA LEU A 296 14.06 4.51 -7.36
C LEU A 296 15.38 4.72 -6.62
N THR A 297 15.88 5.94 -6.68
CA THR A 297 17.07 6.38 -5.97
C THR A 297 16.82 7.66 -5.15
N ASP A 298 17.54 7.83 -4.05
CA ASP A 298 17.53 9.05 -3.23
C ASP A 298 16.12 9.54 -2.85
N SER A 299 15.21 8.61 -2.54
CA SER A 299 13.78 8.89 -2.42
C SER A 299 13.27 8.70 -0.99
N ARG A 300 12.23 9.45 -0.62
CA ARG A 300 11.69 9.49 0.74
C ARG A 300 10.17 9.36 0.77
N PHE A 301 9.66 8.46 1.59
CA PHE A 301 8.24 8.20 1.76
C PHE A 301 7.89 8.30 3.24
N ASP A 302 7.07 9.29 3.61
CA ASP A 302 6.65 9.51 5.00
C ASP A 302 5.13 9.39 5.12
N ILE A 303 4.66 8.48 5.98
CA ILE A 303 3.24 8.32 6.33
C ILE A 303 3.12 8.55 7.83
N VAL A 304 2.49 9.65 8.23
CA VAL A 304 2.61 10.19 9.59
C VAL A 304 1.24 10.50 10.19
N ARG A 305 0.95 9.94 11.37
CA ARG A 305 -0.28 10.21 12.16
C ARG A 305 -1.57 9.99 11.37
N CYS A 306 -1.60 8.95 10.54
CA CYS A 306 -2.77 8.60 9.74
C CYS A 306 -3.65 7.56 10.45
N GLN A 307 -4.95 7.58 10.18
CA GLN A 307 -5.89 6.54 10.59
C GLN A 307 -6.41 5.81 9.35
N LEU A 308 -6.35 4.49 9.34
CA LEU A 308 -6.79 3.66 8.22
C LEU A 308 -7.81 2.64 8.74
N GLY A 309 -9.05 2.71 8.28
CA GLY A 309 -10.07 1.67 8.44
C GLY A 309 -10.33 0.97 7.11
N VAL A 310 -9.91 -0.27 6.98
CA VAL A 310 -10.05 -1.05 5.74
C VAL A 310 -10.94 -2.26 5.99
N THR A 311 -11.95 -2.46 5.15
CA THR A 311 -12.73 -3.70 5.10
C THR A 311 -12.45 -4.40 3.78
N LEU A 312 -11.87 -5.60 3.87
CA LEU A 312 -11.63 -6.49 2.75
C LEU A 312 -12.74 -7.54 2.71
N ASN A 313 -13.64 -7.45 1.73
CA ASN A 313 -14.71 -8.43 1.53
C ASN A 313 -14.25 -9.48 0.51
N VAL A 314 -13.88 -10.66 0.98
CA VAL A 314 -13.45 -11.77 0.12
C VAL A 314 -14.70 -12.54 -0.33
N ILE A 315 -15.07 -12.39 -1.60
CA ILE A 315 -16.30 -12.97 -2.18
C ILE A 315 -15.98 -14.17 -3.08
N ASP A 316 -14.75 -14.27 -3.61
CA ASP A 316 -14.33 -15.36 -4.48
C ASP A 316 -12.86 -15.75 -4.21
N LEU A 317 -12.64 -17.01 -3.83
CA LEU A 317 -11.31 -17.59 -3.56
C LEU A 317 -10.66 -18.18 -4.82
N SER A 318 -11.42 -18.30 -5.92
CA SER A 318 -10.96 -18.89 -7.19
C SER A 318 -10.25 -17.89 -8.10
N THR A 319 -10.51 -16.61 -7.90
CA THR A 319 -9.69 -15.57 -8.52
C THR A 319 -8.28 -15.70 -7.96
N ASP A 320 -7.30 -15.80 -8.85
CA ASP A 320 -5.89 -15.68 -8.51
C ASP A 320 -5.74 -14.29 -7.89
N LEU A 321 -5.90 -14.24 -6.56
CA LEU A 321 -5.94 -13.02 -5.77
C LEU A 321 -4.53 -12.45 -5.88
N GLY A 322 -4.28 -11.70 -6.95
CA GLY A 322 -3.04 -11.00 -7.23
C GLY A 322 -2.79 -10.01 -6.11
N SER A 323 -2.21 -10.53 -5.02
CA SER A 323 -1.89 -9.88 -3.75
C SER A 323 -2.93 -8.85 -3.29
N PRO A 324 -4.05 -9.28 -2.68
CA PRO A 324 -4.90 -8.37 -1.93
C PRO A 324 -4.13 -7.83 -0.72
N ILE A 325 -3.81 -6.53 -0.79
CA ILE A 325 -2.89 -5.82 0.10
C ILE A 325 -3.67 -4.73 0.82
N ALA A 326 -3.63 -4.74 2.14
CA ALA A 326 -3.92 -3.54 2.91
C ALA A 326 -2.59 -3.04 3.48
N SER A 327 -2.06 -1.95 2.93
CA SER A 327 -0.80 -1.38 3.41
C SER A 327 -0.70 0.14 3.23
N PRO A 328 -0.28 0.92 4.24
CA PRO A 328 0.16 2.28 4.06
C PRO A 328 1.21 2.40 2.95
N PHE A 329 2.23 1.53 2.94
CA PHE A 329 3.29 1.57 1.93
C PHE A 329 3.52 0.20 1.27
N SER A 330 3.47 0.16 -0.05
CA SER A 330 3.73 -1.05 -0.84
C SER A 330 4.65 -0.74 -2.03
N CYS A 331 5.71 -1.54 -2.21
CA CYS A 331 6.66 -1.33 -3.28
C CYS A 331 7.09 -2.63 -3.99
N VAL A 332 6.90 -2.65 -5.30
CA VAL A 332 7.29 -3.72 -6.22
C VAL A 332 8.15 -3.20 -7.39
N ALA A 333 9.08 -2.28 -7.09
CA ALA A 333 10.04 -1.75 -8.05
C ALA A 333 11.02 -2.83 -8.58
N ILE A 334 11.95 -2.50 -9.49
CA ILE A 334 13.10 -3.35 -9.87
C ILE A 334 14.21 -3.26 -8.82
N SER A 335 14.46 -2.04 -8.36
CA SER A 335 15.53 -1.74 -7.42
C SER A 335 15.20 -0.46 -6.66
N LEU A 336 15.57 -0.47 -5.38
CA LEU A 336 15.49 0.67 -4.49
C LEU A 336 16.87 0.89 -3.88
N GLU A 337 17.42 2.09 -4.05
CA GLU A 337 18.73 2.44 -3.51
C GLU A 337 18.65 3.77 -2.77
N ASN A 338 19.24 3.83 -1.57
CA ASN A 338 19.25 5.02 -0.74
C ASN A 338 17.83 5.60 -0.51
N ILE A 339 16.88 4.73 -0.15
CA ILE A 339 15.51 5.16 0.15
C ILE A 339 15.27 5.26 1.66
N ILE A 340 14.39 6.19 2.04
CA ILE A 340 13.91 6.34 3.42
C ILE A 340 12.40 6.13 3.42
N VAL A 341 11.92 5.18 4.21
CA VAL A 341 10.48 4.94 4.42
C VAL A 341 10.16 5.08 5.90
N THR A 342 9.27 6.00 6.24
CA THR A 342 8.86 6.28 7.62
C THR A 342 7.35 6.07 7.76
N VAL A 343 6.94 5.18 8.66
CA VAL A 343 5.54 4.99 9.07
C VAL A 343 5.43 5.30 10.56
N LEU A 344 4.97 6.51 10.87
CA LEU A 344 5.00 7.07 12.23
C LEU A 344 3.60 7.35 12.75
N GLY A 345 3.19 6.75 13.86
CA GLY A 345 1.91 7.08 14.50
C GLY A 345 0.69 6.64 13.70
N VAL A 346 0.82 5.61 12.85
CA VAL A 346 -0.26 5.13 12.00
C VAL A 346 -1.12 4.13 12.77
N ASN A 347 -2.43 4.35 12.81
CA ASN A 347 -3.38 3.39 13.36
C ASN A 347 -4.19 2.75 12.23
N MET A 348 -3.96 1.47 11.99
CA MET A 348 -4.60 0.71 10.93
C MET A 348 -5.46 -0.40 11.52
N SER A 349 -6.74 -0.41 11.16
CA SER A 349 -7.70 -1.46 11.48
C SER A 349 -8.17 -2.09 10.19
N VAL A 350 -7.94 -3.40 10.04
CA VAL A 350 -8.36 -4.16 8.87
C VAL A 350 -9.36 -5.23 9.29
N VAL A 351 -10.56 -5.18 8.72
CA VAL A 351 -11.54 -6.27 8.82
C VAL A 351 -11.44 -7.10 7.56
N ARG A 352 -10.99 -8.34 7.71
CA ARG A 352 -10.97 -9.33 6.63
C ARG A 352 -12.22 -10.19 6.75
N ASN A 353 -13.22 -9.90 5.94
CA ASN A 353 -14.49 -10.60 5.93
C ASN A 353 -14.53 -11.69 4.86
N ILE A 354 -14.74 -12.95 5.29
CA ILE A 354 -14.83 -14.13 4.43
C ILE A 354 -16.19 -14.84 4.49
N THR A 355 -17.21 -14.26 5.16
CA THR A 355 -18.51 -14.93 5.41
C THR A 355 -19.30 -15.30 4.14
N GLY A 356 -19.04 -14.64 3.01
CA GLY A 356 -19.79 -14.81 1.76
C GLY A 356 -18.97 -15.37 0.60
N ALA A 357 -17.78 -15.92 0.87
CA ALA A 357 -16.90 -16.43 -0.17
C ALA A 357 -17.53 -17.64 -0.89
N LEU A 358 -17.64 -17.57 -2.22
CA LEU A 358 -18.15 -18.66 -3.04
C LEU A 358 -17.21 -19.86 -3.02
N ARG A 359 -17.81 -21.04 -2.91
CA ARG A 359 -17.17 -22.37 -2.93
C ARG A 359 -16.86 -22.83 -4.37
N SER A 360 -16.19 -22.00 -5.16
CA SER A 360 -15.88 -22.30 -6.57
C SER A 360 -14.56 -23.07 -6.73
N VAL A 361 -14.53 -23.98 -7.70
CA VAL A 361 -13.36 -24.77 -8.10
C VAL A 361 -12.36 -23.86 -8.82
N SER A 362 -11.21 -23.57 -8.18
CA SER A 362 -10.09 -22.95 -8.88
C SER A 362 -9.38 -23.97 -9.74
N SER A 363 -8.98 -23.59 -10.96
CA SER A 363 -8.14 -24.44 -11.83
C SER A 363 -6.69 -24.52 -11.34
N SER A 364 -6.27 -23.64 -10.42
CA SER A 364 -4.95 -23.62 -9.79
C SER A 364 -4.97 -24.32 -8.43
N GLY A 365 -3.98 -25.19 -8.19
CA GLY A 365 -3.81 -25.94 -6.93
C GLY A 365 -3.23 -25.11 -5.77
N THR A 366 -3.06 -23.80 -5.95
CA THR A 366 -2.45 -22.86 -5.00
C THR A 366 -3.27 -21.58 -4.87
N SER A 367 -3.63 -21.20 -3.65
CA SER A 367 -4.31 -19.93 -3.38
C SER A 367 -3.49 -19.07 -2.42
N ILE A 368 -3.15 -17.84 -2.82
CA ILE A 368 -2.48 -16.84 -1.96
C ILE A 368 -3.55 -15.89 -1.42
N LEU A 369 -3.73 -15.89 -0.11
CA LEU A 369 -4.78 -15.10 0.54
C LEU A 369 -4.37 -13.63 0.87
N GLY A 370 -3.31 -13.09 0.28
CA GLY A 370 -2.90 -11.68 0.42
C GLY A 370 -1.98 -11.37 1.60
N PHE A 371 -1.60 -10.10 1.77
CA PHE A 371 -0.75 -9.59 2.85
C PHE A 371 -1.41 -8.37 3.50
N ILE A 372 -1.40 -8.31 4.83
CA ILE A 372 -1.81 -7.12 5.57
C ILE A 372 -0.61 -6.64 6.38
N GLY A 373 -0.18 -5.41 6.14
CA GLY A 373 0.88 -4.85 6.97
C GLY A 373 1.16 -3.38 6.75
N LEU A 374 2.09 -2.83 7.53
CA LEU A 374 2.37 -1.40 7.48
C LEU A 374 3.32 -1.02 6.33
N THR A 375 4.22 -1.94 5.96
CA THR A 375 5.16 -1.78 4.85
C THR A 375 5.39 -3.10 4.12
N TYR A 376 5.47 -3.06 2.79
CA TYR A 376 5.75 -4.22 1.94
C TYR A 376 6.78 -3.90 0.87
N PHE A 377 7.76 -4.79 0.71
CA PHE A 377 8.76 -4.77 -0.35
C PHE A 377 8.84 -6.13 -1.04
N SER A 378 8.90 -6.14 -2.36
CA SER A 378 9.18 -7.36 -3.15
C SER A 378 10.28 -7.14 -4.19
N THR A 379 11.22 -6.25 -3.87
CA THR A 379 12.30 -5.84 -4.75
C THR A 379 13.62 -5.65 -4.02
N ASN A 380 14.73 -5.64 -4.75
CA ASN A 380 16.06 -5.45 -4.16
C ASN A 380 16.16 -4.06 -3.54
N VAL A 381 16.50 -4.01 -2.25
CA VAL A 381 16.65 -2.80 -1.46
C VAL A 381 18.09 -2.71 -0.95
N SER A 382 18.76 -1.59 -1.24
CA SER A 382 20.13 -1.34 -0.83
C SER A 382 20.30 0.01 -0.13
N MET A 383 21.17 0.05 0.88
CA MET A 383 21.57 1.30 1.58
C MET A 383 20.38 2.13 2.08
N SER A 384 19.31 1.45 2.50
CA SER A 384 18.02 2.09 2.76
C SER A 384 17.64 2.02 4.22
N THR A 385 16.77 2.92 4.65
CA THR A 385 16.23 2.97 6.01
C THR A 385 14.72 2.83 6.00
N VAL A 386 14.19 1.88 6.78
CA VAL A 386 12.76 1.69 6.99
C VAL A 386 12.46 1.79 8.48
N GLU A 387 11.58 2.71 8.85
CA GLU A 387 11.21 2.95 10.24
C GLU A 387 9.68 2.86 10.43
N VAL A 388 9.24 2.02 11.37
CA VAL A 388 7.83 1.90 11.78
C VAL A 388 7.73 2.20 13.27
N THR A 389 7.29 3.40 13.62
CA THR A 389 7.34 3.91 15.00
C THR A 389 5.97 4.31 15.51
N ARG A 390 5.60 3.92 16.74
CA ARG A 390 4.33 4.29 17.39
C ARG A 390 3.09 3.91 16.58
N SER A 391 3.17 2.83 15.80
CA SER A 391 2.10 2.43 14.88
C SER A 391 1.35 1.21 15.39
N THR A 392 0.04 1.18 15.19
CA THR A 392 -0.84 0.09 15.61
C THR A 392 -1.48 -0.56 14.39
N LEU A 393 -1.43 -1.88 14.32
CA LEU A 393 -2.11 -2.68 13.32
C LEU A 393 -3.05 -3.66 14.04
N THR A 394 -4.35 -3.52 13.81
CA THR A 394 -5.37 -4.46 14.28
C THR A 394 -5.99 -5.14 13.09
N ILE A 395 -6.04 -6.46 13.13
CA ILE A 395 -6.62 -7.28 12.07
C ILE A 395 -7.71 -8.12 12.71
N GLU A 396 -8.92 -8.00 12.17
CA GLU A 396 -10.05 -8.82 12.56
C GLU A 396 -10.41 -9.72 11.38
N GLU A 397 -10.23 -11.02 11.56
CA GLU A 397 -10.74 -12.02 10.63
C GLU A 397 -12.18 -12.38 11.02
N VAL A 398 -13.13 -12.18 10.10
CA VAL A 398 -14.56 -12.43 10.31
C VAL A 398 -15.06 -13.48 9.33
N GLY A 399 -15.60 -14.59 9.85
CA GLY A 399 -16.30 -15.61 9.07
C GLY A 399 -16.00 -17.05 9.47
N ALA A 400 -16.91 -17.95 9.08
CA ALA A 400 -16.95 -19.34 9.56
C ALA A 400 -16.06 -20.32 8.77
N GLU A 401 -15.60 -19.97 7.56
CA GLU A 401 -15.00 -20.94 6.62
C GLU A 401 -13.71 -20.38 6.00
N LEU A 402 -12.54 -20.78 6.51
CA LEU A 402 -11.31 -20.59 5.75
C LEU A 402 -11.15 -21.81 4.83
N VAL A 403 -11.60 -21.67 3.59
CA VAL A 403 -11.71 -22.79 2.64
C VAL A 403 -10.35 -23.10 2.01
N LEU A 404 -9.91 -24.36 2.13
CA LEU A 404 -8.78 -24.88 1.36
C LEU A 404 -9.19 -25.06 -0.12
N PRO A 405 -8.24 -24.94 -1.08
CA PRO A 405 -8.58 -24.92 -2.50
C PRO A 405 -9.47 -26.09 -2.94
N TYR A 406 -10.45 -25.79 -3.78
CA TYR A 406 -11.31 -26.77 -4.42
C TYR A 406 -10.60 -27.36 -5.64
N GLN A 407 -9.94 -28.51 -5.52
CA GLN A 407 -9.52 -29.27 -6.71
C GLN A 407 -9.91 -30.74 -6.59
N PRO A 408 -10.79 -31.27 -7.48
CA PRO A 408 -11.05 -32.70 -7.58
C PRO A 408 -9.96 -33.46 -8.37
N VAL A 409 -9.07 -32.73 -9.06
CA VAL A 409 -7.98 -33.30 -9.86
C VAL A 409 -6.68 -32.55 -9.55
N ALA A 410 -6.21 -32.68 -8.31
CA ALA A 410 -4.82 -32.36 -8.02
C ALA A 410 -3.91 -33.27 -8.84
N VAL A 411 -2.87 -32.72 -9.46
CA VAL A 411 -1.75 -33.53 -9.95
C VAL A 411 -1.17 -34.22 -8.71
N LEU A 412 -1.51 -35.50 -8.51
CA LEU A 412 -1.16 -36.36 -7.36
C LEU A 412 -2.05 -36.33 -6.09
N GLY A 413 -3.22 -35.67 -6.07
CA GLY A 413 -4.15 -35.74 -4.90
C GLY A 413 -3.88 -34.76 -3.74
N PHE A 414 -3.09 -33.70 -3.93
CA PHE A 414 -2.73 -32.69 -2.91
C PHE A 414 -3.20 -31.27 -3.28
N ALA A 415 -3.74 -30.50 -2.32
CA ALA A 415 -4.14 -29.10 -2.48
C ALA A 415 -3.31 -28.17 -1.56
N PHE A 416 -2.85 -27.02 -2.04
CA PHE A 416 -1.97 -26.12 -1.28
C PHE A 416 -2.67 -24.80 -0.95
N ALA A 417 -2.75 -24.42 0.32
CA ALA A 417 -3.30 -23.12 0.73
C ALA A 417 -2.22 -22.26 1.39
N THR A 418 -1.94 -21.07 0.87
CA THR A 418 -1.00 -20.14 1.51
C THR A 418 -1.79 -18.96 2.09
N VAL A 419 -1.84 -18.85 3.42
CA VAL A 419 -2.58 -17.78 4.10
C VAL A 419 -1.63 -16.81 4.75
N SER A 420 -1.38 -15.72 4.04
CA SER A 420 -0.30 -14.81 4.37
C SER A 420 -0.71 -13.69 5.33
N TYR A 421 0.14 -13.57 6.35
CA TYR A 421 0.75 -12.34 6.87
C TYR A 421 -0.14 -11.26 7.47
N SER A 422 -0.14 -11.24 8.80
CA SER A 422 -0.33 -10.03 9.59
C SER A 422 1.06 -9.49 9.97
N LEU A 423 1.51 -8.36 9.42
CA LEU A 423 2.90 -7.92 9.55
C LEU A 423 3.09 -6.42 9.78
N HIS A 424 4.07 -5.99 10.58
CA HIS A 424 4.50 -4.58 10.54
C HIS A 424 5.37 -4.32 9.30
N PHE A 425 6.24 -5.26 8.93
CA PHE A 425 7.12 -5.21 7.77
C PHE A 425 7.20 -6.56 7.07
N SER A 426 7.15 -6.56 5.74
CA SER A 426 7.42 -7.73 4.90
C SER A 426 8.38 -7.41 3.77
N ALA A 427 9.39 -8.26 3.61
CA ALA A 427 10.34 -8.23 2.51
C ALA A 427 10.35 -9.57 1.78
N ALA A 428 9.84 -9.62 0.56
CA ALA A 428 9.94 -10.74 -0.37
C ALA A 428 11.07 -10.53 -1.41
N ALA A 429 12.20 -9.97 -0.95
CA ALA A 429 13.33 -9.64 -1.80
C ALA A 429 14.63 -9.38 -1.03
N SER A 430 15.70 -9.07 -1.77
CA SER A 430 17.05 -8.82 -1.24
C SER A 430 17.12 -7.52 -0.43
N PHE A 431 17.68 -7.59 0.78
CA PHE A 431 18.06 -6.43 1.59
C PHE A 431 19.56 -6.41 1.80
N VAL A 432 20.21 -5.31 1.39
CA VAL A 432 21.67 -5.16 1.48
C VAL A 432 22.00 -3.85 2.21
N LYS A 433 22.86 -3.91 3.23
CA LYS A 433 23.37 -2.72 3.95
C LYS A 433 22.24 -1.77 4.39
N SER A 434 21.12 -2.32 4.81
CA SER A 434 19.92 -1.54 5.13
C SER A 434 19.63 -1.57 6.62
N ASN A 435 18.85 -0.61 7.09
CA ASN A 435 18.43 -0.48 8.48
C ASN A 435 16.90 -0.56 8.56
N ILE A 436 16.39 -1.53 9.29
CA ILE A 436 14.95 -1.70 9.54
C ILE A 436 14.71 -1.54 11.04
N THR A 437 13.82 -0.64 11.42
CA THR A 437 13.50 -0.36 12.83
C THR A 437 12.00 -0.35 13.05
N ILE A 438 11.53 -1.15 14.00
CA ILE A 438 10.16 -1.12 14.52
C ILE A 438 10.23 -0.72 15.99
N LEU A 439 9.55 0.36 16.38
CA LEU A 439 9.68 0.93 17.71
C LEU A 439 8.34 1.36 18.31
N ASN A 440 8.05 0.98 19.56
CA ASN A 440 6.83 1.39 20.29
C ASN A 440 5.53 1.09 19.52
N SER A 441 5.49 -0.02 18.77
CA SER A 441 4.40 -0.37 17.88
C SER A 441 3.61 -1.57 18.41
N SER A 442 2.44 -1.86 17.85
CA SER A 442 1.69 -3.07 18.22
C SER A 442 0.98 -3.70 17.03
N ILE A 443 0.96 -5.03 16.97
CA ILE A 443 0.18 -5.80 16.02
C ILE A 443 -0.71 -6.77 16.78
N THR A 444 -2.00 -6.75 16.46
CA THR A 444 -3.00 -7.64 17.04
C THR A 444 -3.79 -8.29 15.92
N ALA A 445 -3.77 -9.61 15.87
CA ALA A 445 -4.65 -10.40 15.03
C ALA A 445 -5.71 -11.07 15.91
N LEU A 446 -6.96 -10.70 15.67
CA LEU A 446 -8.15 -11.21 16.32
C LEU A 446 -8.98 -11.98 15.29
N ARG A 447 -9.73 -12.95 15.78
CA ARG A 447 -10.75 -13.63 15.00
C ARG A 447 -12.09 -13.47 15.69
N SER A 448 -13.06 -12.95 14.96
CA SER A 448 -14.45 -12.86 15.41
C SER A 448 -15.20 -14.04 14.82
N VAL A 449 -15.62 -14.94 15.69
CA VAL A 449 -16.29 -16.18 15.33
C VAL A 449 -17.79 -15.89 15.24
N VAL A 450 -18.34 -15.99 14.04
CA VAL A 450 -19.78 -15.99 13.78
C VAL A 450 -20.08 -17.43 13.37
N ASP A 451 -20.58 -18.23 14.31
CA ASP A 451 -20.72 -19.70 14.23
C ASP A 451 -19.40 -20.49 14.19
N ASP A 452 -19.43 -21.77 14.58
CA ASP A 452 -18.28 -22.70 14.71
C ASP A 452 -17.25 -22.50 13.59
N ALA A 453 -16.24 -21.66 13.80
CA ALA A 453 -15.27 -21.31 12.77
C ALA A 453 -14.38 -22.53 12.49
N VAL A 454 -14.61 -23.12 11.31
CA VAL A 454 -14.09 -24.40 10.87
C VAL A 454 -13.21 -24.07 9.66
N LEU A 455 -11.90 -24.31 9.75
CA LEU A 455 -11.08 -24.46 8.56
C LEU A 455 -11.68 -25.65 7.76
N VAL A 456 -12.55 -25.36 6.80
CA VAL A 456 -13.24 -26.38 6.00
C VAL A 456 -12.36 -26.70 4.80
N ALA A 457 -11.83 -27.92 4.76
CA ALA A 457 -11.33 -28.47 3.52
C ALA A 457 -12.52 -28.80 2.61
N SER A 458 -12.43 -28.44 1.32
CA SER A 458 -13.46 -28.92 0.39
C SER A 458 -13.47 -30.46 0.35
N PRO A 459 -14.62 -31.12 0.10
CA PRO A 459 -14.71 -32.59 0.07
C PRO A 459 -13.80 -33.28 -0.96
N GLY A 460 -13.24 -32.53 -1.93
CA GLY A 460 -12.28 -33.03 -2.92
C GLY A 460 -10.81 -32.94 -2.49
N VAL A 461 -10.49 -32.22 -1.42
CA VAL A 461 -9.13 -32.13 -0.88
C VAL A 461 -8.80 -33.39 -0.10
N GLN A 462 -7.87 -34.21 -0.62
CA GLN A 462 -7.40 -35.41 0.09
C GLN A 462 -6.25 -35.10 1.08
N SER A 463 -5.49 -34.03 0.83
CA SER A 463 -4.29 -33.66 1.58
C SER A 463 -3.82 -32.23 1.25
N GLY A 464 -3.07 -31.57 2.15
CA GLY A 464 -2.63 -30.19 1.91
C GLY A 464 -1.80 -29.53 3.01
N ILE A 465 -1.14 -28.42 2.68
CA ILE A 465 -0.34 -27.61 3.61
C ILE A 465 -0.93 -26.19 3.67
N LEU A 466 -1.16 -25.71 4.91
CA LEU A 466 -1.57 -24.36 5.25
C LEU A 466 -0.43 -23.65 5.96
N PHE A 467 0.01 -22.48 5.47
CA PHE A 467 0.98 -21.63 6.15
C PHE A 467 0.32 -20.33 6.61
N TRP A 468 0.44 -20.00 7.89
CA TRP A 468 -0.02 -18.76 8.53
C TRP A 468 1.10 -18.12 9.34
N SER A 469 1.22 -16.79 9.25
CA SER A 469 2.30 -16.07 9.93
C SER A 469 1.86 -14.68 10.45
N LEU A 470 2.24 -14.38 11.70
CA LEU A 470 2.09 -13.09 12.36
C LEU A 470 3.45 -12.66 12.89
N THR A 471 4.06 -11.65 12.29
CA THR A 471 5.38 -11.16 12.73
C THR A 471 5.53 -9.66 12.67
N ALA A 472 6.43 -9.07 13.47
CA ALA A 472 6.76 -7.66 13.27
C ALA A 472 7.58 -7.48 11.99
N VAL A 473 8.56 -8.36 11.75
CA VAL A 473 9.35 -8.40 10.52
C VAL A 473 9.24 -9.80 9.91
N ALA A 474 8.82 -9.90 8.64
CA ALA A 474 8.96 -11.12 7.84
C ALA A 474 9.95 -10.88 6.70
N LEU A 475 10.95 -11.73 6.63
CA LEU A 475 11.95 -11.77 5.57
C LEU A 475 11.71 -13.02 4.74
N SER A 476 11.75 -12.86 3.43
CA SER A 476 11.52 -13.94 2.48
C SER A 476 12.36 -13.78 1.23
N GLY A 477 13.45 -13.03 1.36
CA GLY A 477 14.54 -12.92 0.41
C GLY A 477 15.88 -12.73 1.13
N PRO A 478 17.00 -12.74 0.39
CA PRO A 478 18.34 -12.65 0.96
C PRO A 478 18.52 -11.40 1.81
N THR A 479 19.16 -11.52 2.97
CA THR A 479 19.40 -10.38 3.86
C THR A 479 20.87 -10.32 4.23
N VAL A 480 21.59 -9.30 3.75
CA VAL A 480 23.05 -9.21 3.85
C VAL A 480 23.46 -7.88 4.48
N GLN A 481 24.34 -7.93 5.50
CA GLN A 481 24.87 -6.73 6.16
C GLN A 481 23.77 -5.77 6.64
N THR A 482 22.62 -6.30 7.03
CA THR A 482 21.43 -5.52 7.36
C THR A 482 21.23 -5.54 8.87
N HIS A 483 20.89 -4.38 9.43
CA HIS A 483 20.53 -4.25 10.84
C HIS A 483 19.01 -4.17 10.96
N ILE A 484 18.42 -5.09 11.71
CA ILE A 484 16.98 -5.14 11.96
C ILE A 484 16.76 -5.03 13.46
N SER A 485 15.95 -4.05 13.88
CA SER A 485 15.63 -3.87 15.29
C SER A 485 14.13 -3.80 15.53
N VAL A 486 13.65 -4.55 16.53
CA VAL A 486 12.26 -4.54 17.01
C VAL A 486 12.28 -4.19 18.49
N LYS A 487 11.77 -3.01 18.85
CA LYS A 487 11.90 -2.43 20.17
C LYS A 487 10.54 -2.02 20.74
N THR A 488 10.28 -2.42 21.99
CA THR A 488 9.05 -2.06 22.72
C THR A 488 7.78 -2.32 21.91
N THR A 489 7.74 -3.46 21.22
CA THR A 489 6.64 -3.84 20.31
C THR A 489 5.74 -4.88 20.97
N GLY A 490 4.42 -4.70 20.84
CA GLY A 490 3.42 -5.70 21.23
C GLY A 490 3.00 -6.58 20.05
N ILE A 491 2.97 -7.89 20.22
CA ILE A 491 2.49 -8.85 19.22
C ILE A 491 1.46 -9.76 19.89
N THR A 492 0.23 -9.72 19.42
CA THR A 492 -0.87 -10.51 19.97
C THR A 492 -1.55 -11.31 18.88
N ALA A 493 -1.59 -12.63 19.05
CA ALA A 493 -2.26 -13.57 18.15
C ALA A 493 -3.43 -14.28 18.86
N ALA A 494 -4.58 -14.40 18.21
CA ALA A 494 -5.54 -15.45 18.53
C ALA A 494 -5.10 -16.80 17.90
N THR A 495 -5.20 -17.91 18.64
CA THR A 495 -4.85 -19.24 18.09
C THR A 495 -5.81 -19.67 16.99
N LEU A 496 -5.29 -20.33 15.96
CA LEU A 496 -6.11 -21.01 14.94
C LEU A 496 -6.78 -22.24 15.56
N ALA A 497 -8.12 -22.27 15.57
CA ALA A 497 -8.90 -23.46 15.91
C ALA A 497 -9.13 -24.31 14.65
N TYR A 498 -8.94 -25.63 14.76
CA TYR A 498 -9.20 -26.58 13.67
C TYR A 498 -10.35 -27.54 14.06
N PRO A 499 -11.33 -27.74 13.18
CA PRO A 499 -12.46 -28.64 13.39
C PRO A 499 -12.05 -30.12 13.24
N SER A 500 -12.73 -31.00 13.99
CA SER A 500 -12.41 -32.43 14.14
C SER A 500 -12.90 -33.35 13.02
N GLN A 501 -13.61 -32.83 12.00
CA GLN A 501 -14.38 -33.66 11.06
C GLN A 501 -13.81 -33.77 9.62
N SER A 502 -12.57 -33.37 9.36
CA SER A 502 -11.99 -33.57 8.02
C SER A 502 -11.21 -34.89 7.93
N PRO A 503 -11.58 -35.84 7.03
CA PRO A 503 -10.79 -37.05 6.77
C PRO A 503 -9.51 -36.79 5.94
N ALA A 504 -9.16 -35.53 5.65
CA ALA A 504 -8.02 -35.15 4.82
C ALA A 504 -6.73 -34.96 5.62
N SER A 505 -5.58 -35.37 5.06
CA SER A 505 -4.25 -35.18 5.68
C SER A 505 -3.76 -33.74 5.52
N LEU A 506 -4.26 -32.86 6.38
CA LEU A 506 -3.95 -31.43 6.38
C LEU A 506 -2.87 -31.09 7.41
N LYS A 507 -1.87 -30.34 6.97
CA LYS A 507 -0.77 -29.87 7.81
C LYS A 507 -0.82 -28.36 7.94
N VAL A 508 -0.83 -27.86 9.17
CA VAL A 508 -0.90 -26.42 9.44
C VAL A 508 0.39 -25.93 10.05
N TRP A 509 1.01 -24.93 9.42
CA TRP A 509 2.15 -24.19 9.93
C TRP A 509 1.70 -22.83 10.45
N CYS A 510 1.98 -22.56 11.72
CA CYS A 510 1.70 -21.30 12.38
C CYS A 510 3.02 -20.70 12.85
N VAL A 511 3.41 -19.53 12.31
CA VAL A 511 4.64 -18.83 12.69
C VAL A 511 4.29 -17.51 13.36
N VAL A 512 4.64 -17.35 14.63
CA VAL A 512 4.45 -16.09 15.36
C VAL A 512 5.77 -15.64 15.93
N ALA A 513 6.26 -14.48 15.49
CA ALA A 513 7.57 -14.00 15.88
C ALA A 513 7.75 -12.48 15.85
N ALA A 514 8.73 -11.95 16.58
CA ALA A 514 9.12 -10.55 16.36
C ALA A 514 9.85 -10.39 15.02
N ILE A 515 10.77 -11.31 14.71
CA ILE A 515 11.46 -11.37 13.42
C ILE A 515 11.36 -12.81 12.90
N SER A 516 10.96 -12.99 11.65
CA SER A 516 10.97 -14.30 11.00
C SER A 516 11.60 -14.21 9.62
N ASN A 517 12.41 -15.20 9.24
CA ASN A 517 12.73 -15.44 7.83
C ASN A 517 12.26 -16.82 7.31
N VAL A 518 11.32 -17.44 8.04
CA VAL A 518 10.69 -18.70 7.64
C VAL A 518 9.65 -18.44 6.55
N ALA A 519 9.88 -19.00 5.37
CA ALA A 519 8.98 -18.89 4.22
C ALA A 519 8.14 -20.16 4.03
N PRO A 520 7.02 -20.11 3.27
CA PRO A 520 6.21 -21.30 2.95
C PRO A 520 7.02 -22.45 2.35
N ASN A 521 8.05 -22.14 1.54
CA ASN A 521 8.93 -23.16 0.97
C ASN A 521 9.68 -23.98 2.02
N THR A 522 10.02 -23.39 3.17
CA THR A 522 10.63 -24.12 4.29
C THR A 522 9.64 -25.10 4.91
N ALA A 523 8.38 -24.71 5.04
CA ALA A 523 7.31 -25.59 5.50
C ALA A 523 7.10 -26.76 4.53
N PHE A 524 7.10 -26.50 3.22
CA PHE A 524 7.00 -27.54 2.20
C PHE A 524 8.18 -28.52 2.24
N ALA A 525 9.41 -28.00 2.31
CA ALA A 525 10.64 -28.80 2.42
C ALA A 525 10.59 -29.78 3.61
N ALA A 526 10.14 -29.27 4.76
CA ALA A 526 10.09 -30.00 6.03
C ALA A 526 9.00 -31.07 6.09
N ASP A 527 8.00 -31.00 5.22
CA ASP A 527 6.88 -31.96 5.21
C ASP A 527 6.96 -32.97 4.09
N GLN A 528 7.44 -32.59 2.91
CA GLN A 528 7.70 -33.48 1.77
C GLN A 528 8.67 -32.80 0.79
N SER A 529 9.92 -33.26 0.78
CA SER A 529 11.00 -32.71 -0.06
C SER A 529 10.74 -32.80 -1.57
N SER A 530 9.93 -33.77 -2.02
CA SER A 530 9.49 -33.92 -3.41
C SER A 530 8.69 -32.71 -3.92
N TYR A 531 8.04 -31.93 -3.04
CA TYR A 531 7.31 -30.72 -3.43
C TYR A 531 8.20 -29.50 -3.65
N LEU A 532 9.49 -29.57 -3.30
CA LEU A 532 10.43 -28.47 -3.61
C LEU A 532 10.54 -28.23 -5.11
N ALA A 533 10.47 -29.29 -5.93
CA ALA A 533 10.45 -29.17 -7.39
C ALA A 533 9.20 -28.44 -7.91
N PHE A 534 8.06 -28.57 -7.22
CA PHE A 534 6.83 -27.85 -7.53
C PHE A 534 6.87 -26.40 -7.04
N SER A 535 7.57 -26.12 -5.93
CA SER A 535 7.73 -24.76 -5.40
C SER A 535 8.41 -23.79 -6.39
N GLY A 536 9.27 -24.30 -7.28
CA GLY A 536 9.87 -23.53 -8.37
C GLY A 536 8.87 -23.11 -9.46
N GLN A 537 7.75 -23.82 -9.62
CA GLN A 537 6.64 -23.44 -10.51
C GLN A 537 5.66 -22.47 -9.84
N LEU A 538 5.70 -22.33 -8.51
CA LEU A 538 4.76 -21.48 -7.77
C LEU A 538 4.99 -19.98 -7.97
N SER A 539 6.08 -19.55 -8.63
CA SER A 539 6.39 -18.12 -8.86
C SER A 539 6.34 -17.25 -7.59
N LEU A 540 6.42 -17.87 -6.42
CA LEU A 540 6.37 -17.19 -5.14
C LEU A 540 7.73 -16.56 -4.91
N ASN A 541 7.79 -15.24 -4.81
CA ASN A 541 8.94 -14.47 -4.30
C ASN A 541 9.31 -14.82 -2.83
N PHE A 542 8.78 -15.92 -2.28
CA PHE A 542 8.95 -16.37 -0.90
C PHE A 542 9.78 -17.66 -0.85
N THR A 543 10.99 -17.60 -1.38
CA THR A 543 12.00 -18.64 -1.21
C THR A 543 12.78 -18.35 0.08
N SER A 544 12.91 -19.33 0.97
CA SER A 544 13.81 -19.20 2.12
C SER A 544 15.23 -19.04 1.60
N LEU A 545 15.86 -17.89 1.86
CA LEU A 545 17.18 -17.53 1.36
C LEU A 545 18.01 -16.85 2.45
N ASP A 546 19.34 -16.95 2.30
CA ASP A 546 20.32 -16.77 3.36
C ASP A 546 20.25 -15.39 4.05
N VAL A 547 20.32 -15.41 5.38
CA VAL A 547 20.67 -14.24 6.20
C VAL A 547 22.16 -14.29 6.46
N ASN A 548 22.90 -13.24 6.12
CA ASN A 548 24.35 -13.21 6.22
C ASN A 548 24.87 -11.89 6.80
N ASN A 549 25.88 -11.96 7.68
CA ASN A 549 26.59 -10.81 8.24
C ASN A 549 25.64 -9.75 8.82
N SER A 550 24.51 -10.18 9.39
CA SER A 550 23.42 -9.29 9.81
C SER A 550 23.28 -9.24 11.33
N LEU A 551 22.65 -8.19 11.84
CA LEU A 551 22.39 -8.00 13.27
C LEU A 551 20.89 -7.84 13.49
N PHE A 552 20.33 -8.71 14.33
CA PHE A 552 18.93 -8.65 14.76
C PHE A 552 18.85 -8.29 16.24
N GLU A 553 18.22 -7.17 16.55
CA GLU A 553 18.04 -6.68 17.92
C GLU A 553 16.55 -6.70 18.30
N ILE A 554 16.19 -7.43 19.36
CA ILE A 554 14.82 -7.51 19.87
C ILE A 554 14.82 -7.07 21.32
N THR A 555 14.24 -5.90 21.62
CA THR A 555 14.36 -5.27 22.94
C THR A 555 13.02 -4.85 23.51
N GLY A 556 12.63 -5.32 24.69
CA GLY A 556 11.39 -4.86 25.34
C GLY A 556 10.10 -5.32 24.65
N THR A 557 10.18 -6.33 23.79
CA THR A 557 9.06 -6.84 22.99
C THR A 557 8.18 -7.76 23.84
N THR A 558 6.86 -7.64 23.70
CA THR A 558 5.89 -8.48 24.38
C THR A 558 5.12 -9.31 23.37
N MET A 559 5.17 -10.63 23.49
CA MET A 559 4.41 -11.54 22.65
C MET A 559 3.33 -12.25 23.45
N GLN A 560 2.12 -12.33 22.89
CA GLN A 560 0.97 -12.95 23.53
C GLN A 560 0.22 -13.84 22.54
N LEU A 561 -0.10 -15.05 22.97
CA LEU A 561 -0.97 -15.97 22.26
C LEU A 561 -2.23 -16.15 23.11
N THR A 562 -3.36 -15.60 22.67
CA THR A 562 -4.62 -15.73 23.40
C THR A 562 -5.38 -16.96 22.91
N PRO A 563 -5.76 -17.89 23.80
CA PRO A 563 -6.78 -18.87 23.47
C PRO A 563 -8.12 -18.14 23.26
N PRO A 564 -8.85 -18.41 22.18
CA PRO A 564 -10.23 -17.97 22.08
C PRO A 564 -11.05 -18.64 23.18
N LEU A 565 -12.08 -17.96 23.67
CA LEU A 565 -13.07 -18.52 24.59
C LEU A 565 -13.70 -19.77 23.94
N TYR A 566 -13.27 -20.98 24.30
CA TYR A 566 -13.93 -22.22 23.89
C TYR A 566 -14.16 -23.13 25.10
N SER A 567 -15.41 -23.17 25.54
CA SER A 567 -15.98 -24.35 26.17
C SER A 567 -16.25 -25.40 25.08
N GLN A 568 -15.63 -26.57 25.22
CA GLN A 568 -16.09 -27.92 24.82
C GLN A 568 -17.08 -28.05 23.64
N LEU A 569 -16.76 -28.90 22.65
CA LEU A 569 -17.55 -30.10 22.26
C LEU A 569 -17.13 -30.62 20.87
N ALA A 570 -16.39 -31.73 20.83
CA ALA A 570 -16.68 -32.91 20.00
C ALA A 570 -15.60 -33.98 20.19
N THR A 571 -16.06 -35.23 20.27
CA THR A 571 -15.33 -36.50 20.47
C THR A 571 -14.09 -36.73 19.60
N PRO A 572 -13.10 -37.52 20.07
CA PRO A 572 -11.84 -37.75 19.36
C PRO A 572 -12.02 -38.68 18.16
N VAL A 573 -11.69 -38.18 16.96
CA VAL A 573 -11.42 -38.98 15.76
C VAL A 573 -10.08 -38.51 15.17
N THR A 574 -9.33 -39.42 14.56
CA THR A 574 -7.90 -39.38 14.19
C THR A 574 -7.38 -38.09 13.51
N ALA A 575 -6.15 -37.70 13.88
CA ALA A 575 -5.61 -36.33 13.91
C ALA A 575 -5.12 -35.69 12.59
N ALA A 576 -5.33 -34.37 12.47
CA ALA A 576 -4.55 -33.45 11.64
C ALA A 576 -3.24 -33.04 12.34
N GLN A 577 -2.16 -32.75 11.60
CA GLN A 577 -0.86 -32.34 12.16
C GLN A 577 -0.72 -30.81 12.19
N GLN A 578 -0.56 -30.21 13.36
CA GLN A 578 -0.29 -28.78 13.53
C GLN A 578 1.14 -28.54 14.00
N ARG A 579 1.85 -27.65 13.30
CA ARG A 579 3.22 -27.22 13.58
C ARG A 579 3.18 -25.75 13.96
N VAL A 580 3.60 -25.43 15.18
CA VAL A 580 3.61 -24.05 15.68
C VAL A 580 5.06 -23.65 15.96
N LEU A 581 5.52 -22.56 15.34
CA LEU A 581 6.77 -21.88 15.66
C LEU A 581 6.44 -20.55 16.34
N PHE A 582 6.62 -20.49 17.65
CA PHE A 582 6.36 -19.29 18.43
C PHE A 582 7.64 -18.85 19.12
N GLY A 583 8.17 -17.67 18.77
CA GLY A 583 9.41 -17.19 19.37
C GLY A 583 9.80 -15.76 19.01
N MET A 584 10.72 -15.14 19.75
CA MET A 584 11.13 -13.76 19.43
C MET A 584 11.77 -13.69 18.04
N ALA A 585 12.58 -14.69 17.69
CA ALA A 585 13.12 -14.89 16.35
C ALA A 585 12.71 -16.27 15.82
N ALA A 586 12.25 -16.35 14.57
CA ALA A 586 12.02 -17.62 13.85
C ALA A 586 12.91 -17.65 12.60
N MET A 587 13.91 -18.53 12.57
CA MET A 587 15.02 -18.42 11.63
C MET A 587 15.20 -19.68 10.76
N SER A 588 15.70 -19.47 9.54
CA SER A 588 16.07 -20.47 8.55
C SER A 588 17.31 -19.98 7.77
N ASN A 589 18.25 -20.84 7.40
CA ASN A 589 19.41 -20.49 6.55
C ASN A 589 20.18 -19.22 7.01
N VAL A 590 20.94 -19.32 8.10
CA VAL A 590 21.59 -18.17 8.75
C VAL A 590 23.10 -18.36 8.85
N VAL A 591 23.87 -17.37 8.40
CA VAL A 591 25.35 -17.35 8.39
C VAL A 591 25.87 -16.07 9.05
N ASN A 592 26.90 -16.15 9.90
CA ASN A 592 27.60 -15.00 10.49
C ASN A 592 26.64 -13.91 11.04
N THR A 593 25.59 -14.30 11.73
CA THR A 593 24.52 -13.39 12.14
C THR A 593 24.43 -13.36 13.66
N THR A 594 24.17 -12.18 14.20
CA THR A 594 23.97 -12.01 15.65
C THR A 594 22.51 -11.72 15.94
N VAL A 595 21.92 -12.45 16.89
CA VAL A 595 20.58 -12.22 17.42
C VAL A 595 20.70 -11.83 18.89
N LEU A 596 20.30 -10.60 19.21
CA LEU A 596 20.30 -10.05 20.55
C LEU A 596 18.86 -9.89 21.04
N VAL A 597 18.51 -10.59 22.12
CA VAL A 597 17.18 -10.46 22.75
C VAL A 597 17.32 -9.94 24.17
N THR A 598 16.74 -8.78 24.47
CA THR A 598 16.85 -8.18 25.82
C THR A 598 15.52 -7.67 26.33
N ARG A 599 15.25 -7.86 27.63
CA ARG A 599 14.05 -7.30 28.31
C ARG A 599 12.70 -7.66 27.64
N SER A 600 12.65 -8.69 26.81
CA SER A 600 11.45 -9.15 26.12
C SER A 600 10.74 -10.22 26.95
N ARG A 601 9.44 -10.42 26.72
CA ARG A 601 8.63 -11.38 27.49
C ARG A 601 7.54 -12.04 26.66
N PHE A 602 7.19 -13.25 27.05
CA PHE A 602 5.98 -13.93 26.63
C PHE A 602 4.90 -13.72 27.69
N CYS A 603 3.65 -13.48 27.28
CA CYS A 603 2.52 -13.22 28.16
C CYS A 603 1.35 -14.15 27.82
N ASN A 604 0.61 -14.59 28.84
CA ASN A 604 -0.63 -15.35 28.70
C ASN A 604 -0.52 -16.61 27.82
N ILE A 605 0.65 -17.25 27.82
CA ILE A 605 0.78 -18.62 27.32
C ILE A 605 0.22 -19.50 28.43
N THR A 606 -1.06 -19.83 28.38
CA THR A 606 -1.60 -20.85 29.28
C THR A 606 -0.90 -22.18 28.97
N ASP A 607 -0.67 -23.01 29.99
CA ASP A 607 -0.12 -24.38 29.88
C ASP A 607 -0.91 -25.29 28.91
N SER A 608 -2.03 -24.81 28.36
CA SER A 608 -2.87 -25.49 27.37
C SER A 608 -2.28 -25.58 25.95
N LEU A 609 -1.05 -25.14 25.67
CA LEU A 609 -0.35 -25.60 24.44
C LEU A 609 -0.04 -27.10 24.50
N THR A 610 -0.07 -27.70 25.69
CA THR A 610 -0.24 -29.15 25.84
C THR A 610 -1.73 -29.47 25.97
N THR A 611 -2.47 -29.46 24.85
CA THR A 611 -3.83 -30.02 24.87
C THR A 611 -3.74 -31.54 24.98
N THR A 612 -4.33 -32.09 26.03
CA THR A 612 -4.51 -33.53 26.33
C THR A 612 -5.42 -34.28 25.35
N VAL A 613 -5.49 -33.85 24.08
CA VAL A 613 -6.41 -34.41 23.09
C VAL A 613 -5.65 -34.63 21.79
N THR A 614 -5.19 -35.87 21.58
CA THR A 614 -4.95 -36.57 20.30
C THR A 614 -4.60 -35.76 19.03
N TYR A 615 -3.82 -34.68 19.10
CA TYR A 615 -3.19 -34.07 17.93
C TYR A 615 -1.70 -34.43 17.95
N ASP A 616 -1.14 -34.85 16.81
CA ASP A 616 0.34 -34.88 16.61
C ASP A 616 0.82 -33.43 16.44
N THR A 617 0.66 -32.61 17.48
CA THR A 617 1.09 -31.22 17.52
C THR A 617 2.56 -31.13 17.90
N THR A 618 3.39 -30.57 17.02
CA THR A 618 4.74 -30.13 17.40
C THR A 618 4.70 -28.61 17.56
N ALA A 619 4.51 -28.14 18.79
CA ALA A 619 4.66 -26.74 19.14
C ALA A 619 6.10 -26.49 19.62
N CYS A 620 6.79 -25.54 18.99
CA CYS A 620 8.07 -25.05 19.43
C CYS A 620 7.94 -23.63 19.98
N LEU A 621 8.25 -23.49 21.27
CA LEU A 621 8.29 -22.22 21.99
C LEU A 621 9.73 -21.93 22.40
N ALA A 622 10.33 -20.89 21.83
CA ALA A 622 11.71 -20.53 22.11
C ALA A 622 11.99 -19.02 21.96
N TRP A 623 13.08 -18.52 22.53
CA TRP A 623 13.57 -17.18 22.21
C TRP A 623 13.99 -17.08 20.74
N VAL A 624 14.66 -18.11 20.24
CA VAL A 624 15.02 -18.29 18.84
C VAL A 624 14.57 -19.68 18.41
N SER A 625 13.61 -19.75 17.50
CA SER A 625 13.10 -21.00 16.91
C SER A 625 13.75 -21.20 15.55
N LEU A 626 14.22 -22.42 15.27
CA LEU A 626 14.82 -22.76 13.99
C LEU A 626 13.84 -23.61 13.18
N ALA A 627 13.64 -23.27 11.91
CA ALA A 627 12.82 -24.10 11.05
C ALA A 627 13.55 -25.41 10.71
N PRO A 628 12.85 -26.54 10.50
CA PRO A 628 13.48 -27.76 10.02
C PRO A 628 14.17 -27.53 8.67
N THR A 629 15.21 -28.33 8.36
CA THR A 629 16.01 -28.23 7.12
C THR A 629 16.84 -26.93 6.96
N SER A 630 17.01 -26.15 8.03
CA SER A 630 17.83 -24.94 8.03
C SER A 630 19.34 -25.23 8.01
N THR A 631 20.11 -24.45 7.25
CA THR A 631 21.57 -24.35 7.38
C THR A 631 21.93 -23.25 8.38
N ILE A 632 22.86 -23.53 9.31
CA ILE A 632 23.28 -22.55 10.32
C ILE A 632 24.79 -22.57 10.46
N ASP A 633 25.43 -21.40 10.32
CA ASP A 633 26.86 -21.21 10.52
C ASP A 633 27.14 -19.90 11.26
N ASN A 634 27.99 -19.94 12.29
CA ASN A 634 28.38 -18.77 13.11
C ASN A 634 27.20 -17.88 13.58
N LEU A 635 26.13 -18.50 14.06
CA LEU A 635 24.99 -17.80 14.67
C LEU A 635 25.30 -17.50 16.14
N LEU A 636 25.41 -16.22 16.50
CA LEU A 636 25.58 -15.78 17.89
C LEU A 636 24.23 -15.36 18.48
N ILE A 637 23.79 -16.04 19.55
CA ILE A 637 22.57 -15.69 20.29
C ILE A 637 22.96 -15.14 21.65
N SER A 638 22.54 -13.92 21.95
CA SER A 638 22.71 -13.30 23.26
C SER A 638 21.35 -12.96 23.85
N SER A 639 21.08 -13.44 25.06
CA SER A 639 19.87 -13.10 25.81
C SER A 639 20.23 -12.51 27.18
N CYS A 640 19.61 -11.40 27.55
CA CYS A 640 19.88 -10.75 28.84
C CYS A 640 18.58 -10.24 29.49
N ARG A 641 18.35 -10.67 30.73
CA ARG A 641 17.14 -10.39 31.53
C ARG A 641 15.84 -10.81 30.82
N THR A 642 15.80 -12.06 30.39
CA THR A 642 14.65 -12.73 29.76
C THR A 642 14.06 -13.77 30.72
N LEU A 643 12.74 -13.74 30.93
CA LEU A 643 12.01 -14.67 31.82
C LEU A 643 11.43 -15.83 30.97
N MET A 644 12.25 -16.83 30.62
CA MET A 644 11.86 -18.20 30.23
C MET A 644 13.14 -19.00 29.89
N GLU A 645 13.19 -20.28 30.25
CA GLU A 645 14.29 -21.19 29.90
C GLU A 645 14.37 -21.44 28.38
N LEU A 646 15.60 -21.60 27.89
CA LEU A 646 15.95 -21.74 26.48
C LEU A 646 15.63 -23.18 26.03
N HIS A 647 14.56 -23.40 25.26
CA HIS A 647 14.31 -24.68 24.60
C HIS A 647 14.68 -24.59 23.12
N ALA A 648 15.74 -25.29 22.71
CA ALA A 648 16.00 -25.56 21.30
C ALA A 648 15.19 -26.80 20.89
N CYS A 649 14.17 -26.65 20.06
CA CYS A 649 13.44 -27.78 19.52
C CYS A 649 14.25 -28.41 18.38
N TYR A 650 15.09 -29.39 18.72
CA TYR A 650 15.63 -30.31 17.73
C TYR A 650 14.63 -31.45 17.54
N LYS A 651 14.30 -31.74 16.29
CA LYS A 651 13.93 -33.11 15.90
C LYS A 651 14.98 -33.60 14.94
#